data_AF-A0A7S4N1G6-F1
#
_entry.id   AF-A0A7S4N1G6-F1
#
_cell.length_a   1.000
_cell.length_b   1.000
_cell.length_c   1.000
_cell.angle_alpha   90.00
_cell.angle_beta   90.00
_cell.angle_gamma   90.00
#
_symmetry.space_group_name_H-M   'P 1'
#
loop_
_entity.id
_entity.type
_entity.pdbx_description
1 polymer ?
#
loop_
_entity_poly.entity_id
_entity_poly.type
_entity_poly.pdbx_seq_one_letter_code
_entity_poly.pdbx_strand_id
1 'polypeptide(L)'
;MSNFFAARHISRRFCSDGTRPPSAFLRSTRKLGGKLSPADLRRCSSSVLSALPSSTATDRPRNAATPSEHERMKFPAAAVALTFALASTSSRISTPAHSFSLNMMSTQASSSARTNSRAAVGSKDASDDGGGGGRHPLDPIGRNFDNSWLGQLDPEDPSNRIKSLSYARGPENEDSLNRASRPVFNGHFVEVAPTPLRNPRLVLYSSDVAERLGLTEEDVTSEEFAKFFSGDVKGAFESHEESGHIDTRTWATPYALSIMGTRQSHNCPFGTGDGYGDGRAISVGEVVVSPEALDGPSSARYELQLKGGGRTPFCRGADGRAVLRSSIREFLASEAMHHLGVKTTRALSLVVSDGPNGNTSRRPWYSGDNKRTLPSMDDPRLARFSDEQKRQLLSQLAVQSRGDPDVMIMEPNAITCRVAPSFVRIGHLDLFSRRATKEMKSDGSGPKLDPSTPEWRELEKMIWHAAFREFPAAAYDPFHEKDDIVGAAKTLLNESMEAISTMIGGWIKVGFAQGNFNADNCLVGGRTMDYGPFGFVDEYNPLFAKWTGSGEHFGFLNQPQAGFANYAILVESVMPVIYEKLGEEEGEKVQSEIMEKAQETFQRKMDEVFRLKLGFDTDDAAADPVWETVEKLLRESRADYTMFWRRLTEVASEFPTLSSEAYGDMLDLLCGSDEVREGSSPFHEPLDAEYRSKFLKWIQMWRETLKLSDSSSSGDNNEVAERMRKNNPKYVLREWMLVDAYSKASKGDEYMIAELLELVQRPYDEGTEEQEKRYYRRAPDEALQAGGTAYMS
;
A
#
# COMPACT_ATOMS: atom_id res chain seq x y z
N MET A 1 11.50 -5.93 -18.48
CA MET A 1 12.10 -6.86 -17.49
C MET A 1 13.61 -7.08 -17.64
N SER A 2 14.28 -6.67 -18.73
CA SER A 2 15.73 -6.89 -18.92
C SER A 2 16.65 -5.75 -18.47
N ASN A 3 16.13 -4.59 -18.06
CA ASN A 3 16.95 -3.41 -17.73
C ASN A 3 17.31 -3.27 -16.24
N PHE A 4 16.81 -4.14 -15.36
CA PHE A 4 17.13 -4.09 -13.92
C PHE A 4 18.16 -5.14 -13.48
N PHE A 5 18.27 -6.28 -14.19
CA PHE A 5 19.25 -7.34 -13.89
C PHE A 5 20.61 -7.21 -14.62
N ALA A 6 20.75 -6.26 -15.54
CA ALA A 6 21.99 -6.11 -16.34
C ALA A 6 23.10 -5.26 -15.67
N ALA A 7 22.84 -4.65 -14.52
CA ALA A 7 23.76 -3.67 -13.91
C ALA A 7 24.95 -4.28 -13.14
N ARG A 8 25.12 -5.61 -13.12
CA ARG A 8 26.26 -6.27 -12.43
C ARG A 8 27.51 -6.53 -13.30
N HIS A 9 27.55 -6.20 -14.60
CA HIS A 9 28.69 -6.60 -15.46
C HIS A 9 29.36 -5.57 -16.38
N ILE A 10 29.07 -4.28 -16.29
CA ILE A 10 29.78 -3.24 -17.08
C ILE A 10 30.31 -2.13 -16.16
N SER A 11 31.33 -2.45 -15.38
CA SER A 11 32.24 -1.47 -14.78
C SER A 11 33.65 -2.04 -14.80
N ARG A 12 34.23 -2.12 -16.00
CA ARG A 12 35.68 -2.14 -16.30
C ARG A 12 35.86 -2.41 -17.79
N ARG A 13 35.84 -1.33 -18.58
CA ARG A 13 36.40 -1.13 -19.94
C ARG A 13 35.43 -0.24 -20.70
N PHE A 14 35.77 1.04 -20.79
CA PHE A 14 35.72 1.89 -21.99
C PHE A 14 35.97 3.33 -21.56
N CYS A 15 37.25 3.62 -21.28
CA CYS A 15 37.80 4.96 -21.48
C CYS A 15 38.43 4.94 -22.88
N SER A 16 37.72 5.46 -23.88
CA SER A 16 38.26 6.14 -25.06
C SER A 16 37.20 6.21 -26.16
N ASP A 17 37.16 7.37 -26.81
CA ASP A 17 36.49 7.69 -28.07
C ASP A 17 35.04 8.17 -27.98
N GLY A 18 34.93 9.50 -28.07
CA GLY A 18 33.69 10.22 -28.28
C GLY A 18 33.19 10.07 -29.70
N THR A 19 31.88 9.85 -29.82
CA THR A 19 31.07 10.26 -30.98
C THR A 19 29.62 10.42 -30.52
N ARG A 20 28.98 11.53 -30.90
CA ARG A 20 27.53 11.80 -30.70
C ARG A 20 26.69 10.94 -31.65
N PRO A 21 25.46 10.51 -31.30
CA PRO A 21 24.50 10.03 -32.28
C PRO A 21 23.56 11.16 -32.76
N PRO A 22 23.07 11.12 -34.01
CA PRO A 22 22.20 12.14 -34.58
C PRO A 22 20.70 11.83 -34.41
N SER A 23 19.92 12.91 -34.44
CA SER A 23 18.46 12.94 -34.50
C SER A 23 17.91 12.70 -35.92
N ALA A 24 16.71 12.11 -35.97
CA ALA A 24 15.72 12.05 -37.05
C ALA A 24 15.81 10.87 -38.04
N PHE A 25 14.73 10.09 -38.13
CA PHE A 25 14.05 9.84 -39.42
C PHE A 25 12.58 9.42 -39.25
N LEU A 26 11.80 9.80 -40.26
CA LEU A 26 10.35 9.88 -40.38
C LEU A 26 9.63 8.59 -40.78
N ARG A 27 8.33 8.61 -40.45
CA ARG A 27 7.13 7.96 -41.01
C ARG A 27 7.16 7.31 -42.42
N SER A 28 6.26 6.31 -42.50
CA SER A 28 5.37 5.87 -43.60
C SER A 28 5.84 4.63 -44.38
N THR A 29 4.99 3.63 -44.66
CA THR A 29 3.74 3.68 -45.42
C THR A 29 2.88 2.40 -45.20
N ARG A 30 1.54 2.53 -45.08
CA ARG A 30 0.43 2.08 -46.00
C ARG A 30 0.17 0.55 -46.00
N LYS A 31 -1.03 -0.01 -46.19
CA LYS A 31 -2.39 0.33 -46.71
C LYS A 31 -3.21 -0.99 -46.48
N LEU A 32 -4.54 -1.13 -46.38
CA LEU A 32 -5.65 -0.76 -47.28
C LEU A 32 -6.93 -1.44 -46.71
N GLY A 33 -8.11 -0.85 -46.94
CA GLY A 33 -9.40 -1.55 -46.80
C GLY A 33 -10.55 -0.64 -46.37
N GLY A 34 -11.12 0.13 -47.31
CA GLY A 34 -12.19 1.09 -47.04
C GLY A 34 -13.61 0.59 -47.30
N LYS A 35 -14.59 1.46 -47.01
CA LYS A 35 -15.85 1.65 -47.75
C LYS A 35 -16.41 3.07 -47.48
N LEU A 36 -16.82 3.74 -48.56
CA LEU A 36 -17.49 5.04 -48.67
C LEU A 36 -18.95 4.97 -48.12
N SER A 37 -19.71 6.02 -47.82
CA SER A 37 -20.05 7.22 -48.63
C SER A 37 -20.79 8.33 -47.80
N PRO A 38 -21.14 9.51 -48.37
CA PRO A 38 -21.14 10.85 -47.73
C PRO A 38 -22.51 11.58 -47.64
N ALA A 39 -22.57 12.70 -46.88
CA ALA A 39 -23.26 13.96 -47.23
C ALA A 39 -23.18 14.99 -46.07
N ASP A 40 -22.43 16.08 -46.22
CA ASP A 40 -23.03 17.39 -46.50
C ASP A 40 -21.97 18.49 -46.67
N LEU A 41 -22.18 19.23 -47.75
CA LEU A 41 -21.39 20.29 -48.33
C LEU A 41 -22.01 21.64 -47.94
N ARG A 42 -21.18 22.62 -47.52
CA ARG A 42 -20.95 23.93 -48.19
C ARG A 42 -20.87 25.17 -47.28
N ARG A 43 -19.90 26.01 -47.68
CA ARG A 43 -19.80 27.49 -47.64
C ARG A 43 -19.37 28.09 -46.27
N CYS A 44 -18.36 28.96 -46.18
CA CYS A 44 -17.88 29.99 -47.12
C CYS A 44 -16.34 30.14 -47.13
N SER A 45 -15.80 30.40 -48.33
CA SER A 45 -14.55 31.12 -48.66
C SER A 45 -14.59 32.57 -48.12
N SER A 46 -13.56 33.39 -47.97
CA SER A 46 -12.30 33.74 -48.67
C SER A 46 -11.56 34.71 -47.72
N SER A 47 -10.28 35.09 -47.77
CA SER A 47 -9.35 35.49 -48.85
C SER A 47 -8.02 35.88 -48.16
N VAL A 48 -6.82 35.44 -48.60
CA VAL A 48 -5.80 36.19 -49.41
C VAL A 48 -5.14 37.34 -48.61
N LEU A 49 -3.84 37.64 -48.56
CA LEU A 49 -2.51 37.08 -48.91
C LEU A 49 -1.51 38.24 -48.63
N SER A 50 -0.24 37.91 -48.37
CA SER A 50 0.99 38.75 -48.57
C SER A 50 1.19 40.05 -47.76
N ALA A 51 2.33 40.19 -47.09
CA ALA A 51 3.58 40.72 -47.67
C ALA A 51 4.63 41.06 -46.58
N LEU A 52 5.85 40.54 -46.74
CA LEU A 52 7.11 41.14 -46.26
C LEU A 52 7.54 42.21 -47.29
N PRO A 53 8.39 43.22 -46.96
CA PRO A 53 9.86 43.00 -47.09
C PRO A 53 10.82 43.87 -46.22
N SER A 54 12.08 43.40 -46.15
CA SER A 54 13.39 44.11 -46.21
C SER A 54 13.70 45.27 -45.24
N SER A 55 14.69 45.17 -44.33
CA SER A 55 16.18 45.21 -44.46
C SER A 55 16.81 46.62 -44.51
N THR A 56 17.81 46.86 -43.65
CA THR A 56 19.10 47.59 -43.81
C THR A 56 19.62 47.93 -42.39
N ALA A 57 20.78 47.45 -41.90
CA ALA A 57 22.18 47.79 -42.24
C ALA A 57 22.43 49.30 -42.03
N THR A 58 23.40 49.84 -41.27
CA THR A 58 24.80 49.50 -40.93
C THR A 58 25.24 50.48 -39.81
N ASP A 59 26.12 50.11 -38.88
CA ASP A 59 27.49 50.66 -38.84
C ASP A 59 28.31 50.20 -37.62
N ARG A 60 29.59 50.00 -37.91
CA ARG A 60 30.76 49.66 -37.07
C ARG A 60 31.74 50.86 -37.25
N PRO A 61 33.01 50.93 -36.75
CA PRO A 61 33.81 49.98 -35.94
C PRO A 61 34.87 50.64 -34.98
N ARG A 62 35.81 49.78 -34.51
CA ARG A 62 37.22 50.02 -34.09
C ARG A 62 37.44 50.50 -32.63
N ASN A 63 38.42 50.02 -31.83
CA ASN A 63 39.61 49.20 -32.08
C ASN A 63 40.36 48.84 -30.77
N ALA A 64 41.04 47.68 -30.77
CA ALA A 64 42.39 47.37 -30.25
C ALA A 64 42.78 47.59 -28.76
N ALA A 65 43.23 46.52 -28.09
CA ALA A 65 44.65 46.17 -27.89
C ALA A 65 44.83 45.11 -26.76
N THR A 66 45.69 44.11 -27.00
CA THR A 66 46.35 43.29 -25.96
C THR A 66 47.75 43.87 -25.68
N PRO A 67 48.37 43.58 -24.52
CA PRO A 67 49.40 42.53 -24.49
C PRO A 67 49.50 41.71 -23.18
N SER A 68 50.41 40.74 -23.25
CA SER A 68 50.97 39.75 -22.30
C SER A 68 51.69 40.35 -21.05
N GLU A 69 52.28 39.66 -20.06
CA GLU A 69 53.01 38.37 -19.95
C GLU A 69 53.46 38.11 -18.46
N HIS A 70 53.77 36.84 -18.12
CA HIS A 70 54.68 36.31 -17.06
C HIS A 70 54.44 36.63 -15.55
N GLU A 71 54.55 35.71 -14.58
CA GLU A 71 55.73 34.88 -14.28
C GLU A 71 55.41 33.67 -13.36
N ARG A 72 56.35 32.71 -13.34
CA ARG A 72 56.34 31.36 -12.75
C ARG A 72 56.45 31.38 -11.22
N MET A 73 55.98 30.30 -10.55
CA MET A 73 56.80 29.60 -9.54
C MET A 73 56.37 28.13 -9.33
N LYS A 74 57.37 27.32 -8.99
CA LYS A 74 57.45 25.85 -9.01
C LYS A 74 57.01 25.22 -7.67
N PHE A 75 56.51 23.97 -7.76
CA PHE A 75 56.67 22.75 -6.91
C PHE A 75 57.38 22.84 -5.54
N PRO A 76 57.14 21.91 -4.55
CA PRO A 76 56.89 20.49 -4.80
C PRO A 76 55.90 19.72 -3.89
N ALA A 77 55.59 18.51 -4.36
CA ALA A 77 55.05 17.40 -3.61
C ALA A 77 56.07 16.80 -2.62
N ALA A 78 55.57 16.26 -1.50
CA ALA A 78 56.23 15.21 -0.75
C ALA A 78 55.18 14.31 -0.09
N ALA A 79 55.22 13.03 -0.44
CA ALA A 79 54.51 11.94 0.22
C ALA A 79 55.38 11.37 1.35
N VAL A 80 54.79 10.97 2.48
CA VAL A 80 55.27 9.88 3.35
C VAL A 80 54.08 9.27 4.10
N ALA A 81 54.03 7.94 4.11
CA ALA A 81 53.09 7.07 4.81
C ALA A 81 53.30 7.01 6.34
N LEU A 82 52.31 6.57 7.12
CA LEU A 82 52.30 5.34 7.97
C LEU A 82 51.23 5.38 9.11
N THR A 83 50.48 4.27 9.25
CA THR A 83 50.00 3.58 10.48
C THR A 83 48.95 4.17 11.46
N PHE A 84 47.86 3.39 11.60
CA PHE A 84 47.10 2.95 12.80
C PHE A 84 46.83 3.90 14.00
N ALA A 85 45.54 4.04 14.36
CA ALA A 85 45.03 3.70 15.69
C ALA A 85 43.48 3.65 15.71
N LEU A 86 42.95 2.45 15.99
CA LEU A 86 41.59 2.20 16.46
C LEU A 86 41.47 2.66 17.92
N ALA A 87 40.41 3.38 18.26
CA ALA A 87 39.98 3.59 19.64
C ALA A 87 38.48 3.28 19.75
N SER A 88 38.20 2.10 20.29
CA SER A 88 36.89 1.64 20.76
C SER A 88 36.55 2.29 22.10
N THR A 89 35.34 2.82 22.25
CA THR A 89 34.73 3.07 23.56
C THR A 89 33.49 2.19 23.71
N SER A 90 33.64 1.12 24.49
CA SER A 90 32.55 0.28 24.98
C SER A 90 31.68 1.05 25.97
N SER A 91 30.37 0.98 25.81
CA SER A 91 29.43 1.08 26.93
C SER A 91 28.69 -0.26 27.04
N ARG A 92 28.85 -0.89 28.21
CA ARG A 92 28.22 -2.16 28.59
C ARG A 92 26.79 -1.87 29.03
N ILE A 93 25.82 -2.59 28.47
CA ILE A 93 24.50 -2.78 29.08
C ILE A 93 24.34 -4.26 29.37
N SER A 94 24.02 -4.54 30.63
CA SER A 94 23.85 -5.84 31.26
C SER A 94 22.51 -6.45 30.86
N THR A 95 22.53 -7.66 30.31
CA THR A 95 21.35 -8.51 30.14
C THR A 95 21.15 -9.39 31.39
N PRO A 96 19.94 -9.48 31.98
CA PRO A 96 19.66 -10.52 32.96
C PRO A 96 19.21 -11.79 32.23
N ALA A 97 19.89 -12.89 32.54
CA ALA A 97 19.51 -14.24 32.13
C ALA A 97 18.33 -14.72 32.98
N HIS A 98 17.24 -15.15 32.33
CA HIS A 98 16.26 -16.02 32.93
C HIS A 98 16.31 -17.39 32.25
N SER A 99 16.84 -18.35 33.02
CA SER A 99 16.82 -19.78 32.74
C SER A 99 15.39 -20.30 32.84
N PHE A 100 14.84 -20.83 31.74
CA PHE A 100 13.67 -21.71 31.78
C PHE A 100 14.14 -23.15 31.60
N SER A 101 14.09 -23.93 32.68
CA SER A 101 14.26 -25.38 32.64
C SER A 101 13.04 -26.03 31.98
N LEU A 102 13.30 -26.80 30.92
CA LEU A 102 12.38 -27.81 30.41
C LEU A 102 12.13 -28.88 31.48
N ASN A 103 10.85 -29.16 31.76
CA ASN A 103 10.44 -30.47 32.24
C ASN A 103 9.48 -31.08 31.23
N MET A 104 9.97 -32.13 30.57
CA MET A 104 9.14 -33.08 29.85
C MET A 104 8.24 -33.83 30.83
N MET A 105 6.94 -33.91 30.53
CA MET A 105 6.13 -35.07 30.88
C MET A 105 5.18 -35.39 29.74
N SER A 106 5.26 -36.65 29.28
CA SER A 106 4.31 -37.27 28.38
C SER A 106 2.99 -37.54 29.08
N THR A 107 1.86 -37.47 28.37
CA THR A 107 0.97 -38.62 28.08
C THR A 107 -0.40 -38.19 27.54
N GLN A 108 -0.79 -38.89 26.47
CA GLN A 108 -2.13 -39.40 26.12
C GLN A 108 -3.27 -38.45 25.74
N ALA A 109 -3.79 -38.76 24.55
CA ALA A 109 -5.04 -38.30 23.97
C ALA A 109 -6.27 -38.86 24.70
N SER A 110 -7.32 -38.05 24.83
CA SER A 110 -8.73 -38.49 24.73
C SER A 110 -9.72 -37.31 24.62
N SER A 111 -10.49 -37.32 23.52
CA SER A 111 -11.92 -36.96 23.36
C SER A 111 -12.59 -35.87 24.21
N SER A 112 -13.13 -34.87 23.50
CA SER A 112 -14.46 -34.22 23.65
C SER A 112 -15.09 -34.04 25.03
N ALA A 113 -15.35 -32.78 25.43
CA ALA A 113 -16.67 -32.33 25.89
C ALA A 113 -16.68 -30.80 26.12
N ARG A 114 -17.70 -30.14 25.57
CA ARG A 114 -18.17 -28.81 25.99
C ARG A 114 -18.54 -28.85 27.48
N THR A 115 -18.05 -27.90 28.28
CA THR A 115 -18.75 -27.45 29.49
C THR A 115 -18.34 -26.04 29.88
N ASN A 116 -19.36 -25.21 30.08
CA ASN A 116 -19.36 -23.99 30.88
C ASN A 116 -18.58 -24.17 32.20
N SER A 117 -17.70 -23.23 32.53
CA SER A 117 -17.22 -23.07 33.90
C SER A 117 -17.41 -21.63 34.38
N ARG A 118 -18.49 -21.47 35.14
CA ARG A 118 -18.66 -20.43 36.14
C ARG A 118 -17.74 -20.81 37.31
N ALA A 119 -16.82 -19.94 37.71
CA ALA A 119 -16.14 -20.05 38.99
C ALA A 119 -16.03 -18.66 39.62
N ALA A 120 -16.37 -18.61 40.91
CA ALA A 120 -16.72 -17.42 41.65
C ALA A 120 -15.67 -17.13 42.73
N VAL A 121 -15.47 -15.82 42.96
CA VAL A 121 -15.13 -15.15 44.24
C VAL A 121 -13.72 -15.30 44.82
N GLY A 122 -13.02 -14.16 44.91
CA GLY A 122 -12.46 -13.72 46.19
C GLY A 122 -11.14 -12.94 46.15
N SER A 123 -11.18 -11.62 46.00
CA SER A 123 -10.63 -10.72 47.03
C SER A 123 -11.21 -9.32 46.85
N LYS A 124 -11.69 -8.77 47.97
CA LYS A 124 -12.33 -7.46 48.12
C LYS A 124 -11.23 -6.42 48.23
N ASP A 125 -11.38 -5.33 47.48
CA ASP A 125 -11.13 -3.98 47.99
C ASP A 125 -12.18 -3.06 47.39
N ALA A 126 -13.26 -2.87 48.15
CA ALA A 126 -14.31 -1.91 47.88
C ALA A 126 -14.02 -0.67 48.73
N SER A 127 -13.66 0.43 48.07
CA SER A 127 -14.08 1.76 48.53
C SER A 127 -15.34 2.09 47.76
N ASP A 128 -16.42 2.08 48.52
CA ASP A 128 -17.80 2.36 48.15
C ASP A 128 -17.93 3.87 47.95
N ASP A 129 -18.04 4.32 46.70
CA ASP A 129 -18.53 5.65 46.37
C ASP A 129 -19.83 5.50 45.58
N GLY A 130 -20.93 5.77 46.28
CA GLY A 130 -22.28 5.69 45.76
C GLY A 130 -22.55 6.83 44.77
N GLY A 131 -22.63 6.49 43.49
CA GLY A 131 -23.17 7.30 42.41
C GLY A 131 -23.67 6.39 41.29
N GLY A 132 -24.99 6.15 41.25
CA GLY A 132 -25.63 5.29 40.24
C GLY A 132 -25.73 5.94 38.87
N GLY A 133 -24.60 6.04 38.16
CA GLY A 133 -24.54 6.30 36.72
C GLY A 133 -23.54 5.31 36.11
N GLY A 134 -24.01 4.40 35.26
CA GLY A 134 -23.10 3.49 34.55
C GLY A 134 -22.14 4.27 33.64
N ARG A 135 -20.88 3.83 33.54
CA ARG A 135 -19.90 4.37 32.59
C ARG A 135 -20.46 4.29 31.16
N HIS A 136 -20.29 5.33 30.36
CA HIS A 136 -20.72 5.31 28.96
C HIS A 136 -19.87 4.31 28.15
N PRO A 137 -20.45 3.49 27.27
CA PRO A 137 -19.69 2.52 26.45
C PRO A 137 -18.58 3.15 25.60
N LEU A 138 -18.77 4.40 25.18
CA LEU A 138 -17.78 5.18 24.42
C LEU A 138 -16.85 6.05 25.27
N ASP A 139 -16.94 6.01 26.61
CA ASP A 139 -16.03 6.76 27.49
C ASP A 139 -14.53 6.56 27.18
N PRO A 140 -14.01 5.34 26.93
CA PRO A 140 -12.58 5.17 26.67
C PRO A 140 -12.11 5.88 25.38
N ILE A 141 -13.00 6.10 24.43
CA ILE A 141 -12.73 6.89 23.23
C ILE A 141 -12.98 8.38 23.52
N GLY A 142 -14.16 8.72 24.03
CA GLY A 142 -14.61 10.11 24.18
C GLY A 142 -13.77 10.93 25.15
N ARG A 143 -13.32 10.34 26.27
CA ARG A 143 -12.43 11.04 27.24
C ARG A 143 -11.02 11.25 26.71
N ASN A 144 -10.61 10.40 25.78
CA ASN A 144 -9.28 10.40 25.18
C ASN A 144 -9.26 11.06 23.79
N PHE A 145 -10.37 11.69 23.39
CA PHE A 145 -10.40 12.49 22.18
C PHE A 145 -9.50 13.69 22.34
N ASP A 146 -8.56 13.80 21.41
CA ASP A 146 -7.63 14.90 21.35
C ASP A 146 -7.46 15.32 19.89
N ASN A 147 -8.34 16.18 19.41
CA ASN A 147 -8.23 16.78 18.09
C ASN A 147 -7.32 18.02 18.09
N SER A 148 -6.42 18.20 19.06
CA SER A 148 -5.54 19.38 19.16
C SER A 148 -4.71 19.63 17.90
N TRP A 149 -4.37 18.58 17.15
CA TRP A 149 -3.67 18.69 15.88
C TRP A 149 -4.46 19.46 14.82
N LEU A 150 -5.79 19.40 14.82
CA LEU A 150 -6.61 20.22 13.91
C LEU A 150 -6.41 21.71 14.20
N GLY A 151 -6.07 22.07 15.44
CA GLY A 151 -5.69 23.43 15.80
C GLY A 151 -4.31 23.85 15.28
N GLN A 152 -3.47 22.90 14.83
CA GLN A 152 -2.16 23.16 14.24
C GLN A 152 -2.22 23.32 12.72
N LEU A 153 -3.29 22.83 12.08
CA LEU A 153 -3.55 22.98 10.66
C LEU A 153 -4.62 24.04 10.39
N ASP A 154 -4.67 24.51 9.15
CA ASP A 154 -5.64 25.52 8.75
C ASP A 154 -6.91 24.85 8.15
N PRO A 155 -8.12 25.16 8.65
CA PRO A 155 -9.36 24.77 7.98
C PRO A 155 -9.54 25.55 6.67
N GLU A 156 -10.45 25.08 5.82
CA GLU A 156 -10.89 25.88 4.66
C GLU A 156 -11.44 27.25 5.08
N ASP A 157 -11.04 28.29 4.36
CA ASP A 157 -11.54 29.66 4.57
C ASP A 157 -13.04 29.76 4.17
N PRO A 158 -13.91 30.35 5.02
CA PRO A 158 -15.32 30.55 4.68
C PRO A 158 -15.57 31.28 3.35
N SER A 159 -14.72 32.23 2.97
CA SER A 159 -14.80 32.93 1.67
C SER A 159 -14.51 32.00 0.49
N ASN A 160 -13.60 31.03 0.69
CA ASN A 160 -13.32 29.98 -0.30
C ASN A 160 -14.52 29.06 -0.51
N ARG A 161 -15.20 28.70 0.59
CA ARG A 161 -16.45 27.95 0.52
C ARG A 161 -17.46 28.70 -0.34
N ILE A 162 -17.74 29.98 -0.03
CA ILE A 162 -18.69 30.81 -0.81
C ILE A 162 -18.33 30.85 -2.30
N LYS A 163 -17.05 31.03 -2.63
CA LYS A 163 -16.55 31.03 -4.02
C LYS A 163 -16.75 29.68 -4.72
N SER A 164 -16.58 28.57 -4.01
CA SER A 164 -16.67 27.22 -4.59
C SER A 164 -18.12 26.71 -4.74
N LEU A 165 -19.09 27.30 -4.03
CA LEU A 165 -20.52 26.94 -4.17
C LEU A 165 -21.04 27.09 -5.60
N SER A 166 -20.53 28.03 -6.39
CA SER A 166 -20.92 28.18 -7.81
C SER A 166 -20.52 26.97 -8.67
N TYR A 167 -19.60 26.13 -8.20
CA TYR A 167 -19.16 24.90 -8.86
C TYR A 167 -19.85 23.65 -8.29
N ALA A 168 -20.64 23.79 -7.23
CA ALA A 168 -21.18 22.68 -6.47
C ALA A 168 -22.11 21.80 -7.31
N ARG A 169 -21.94 20.48 -7.16
CA ARG A 169 -22.78 19.46 -7.82
C ARG A 169 -23.39 18.53 -6.77
N GLY A 170 -24.72 18.56 -6.64
CA GLY A 170 -25.50 17.73 -5.71
C GLY A 170 -26.43 18.53 -4.80
N PRO A 171 -27.10 17.88 -3.83
CA PRO A 171 -27.97 18.56 -2.89
C PRO A 171 -27.14 19.39 -1.92
N GLU A 172 -27.41 20.69 -1.88
CA GLU A 172 -27.06 21.59 -0.78
C GLU A 172 -28.36 22.00 -0.10
N ASN A 173 -28.58 21.49 1.09
CA ASN A 173 -29.60 22.01 2.01
C ASN A 173 -28.88 22.88 3.05
N GLU A 174 -29.55 23.89 3.63
CA GLU A 174 -28.94 24.78 4.63
C GLU A 174 -28.33 24.03 5.83
N ASP A 175 -28.90 22.88 6.20
CA ASP A 175 -28.41 21.99 7.27
C ASP A 175 -27.27 21.04 6.85
N SER A 176 -26.82 21.09 5.59
CA SER A 176 -25.84 20.14 5.04
C SER A 176 -24.43 20.74 4.94
N LEU A 177 -23.62 20.49 5.97
CA LEU A 177 -22.22 20.90 5.97
C LEU A 177 -21.43 20.10 4.91
N ASN A 178 -21.02 20.79 3.83
CA ASN A 178 -20.05 20.31 2.84
C ASN A 178 -20.37 18.97 2.16
N ARG A 179 -21.64 18.73 1.81
CA ARG A 179 -22.08 17.48 1.13
C ARG A 179 -22.08 17.52 -0.39
N ALA A 180 -22.09 18.70 -1.00
CA ALA A 180 -22.03 18.84 -2.46
C ALA A 180 -20.60 18.75 -2.97
N SER A 181 -20.41 18.11 -4.13
CA SER A 181 -19.07 18.00 -4.71
C SER A 181 -18.64 19.34 -5.28
N ARG A 182 -17.48 19.85 -4.86
CA ARG A 182 -16.94 21.17 -5.24
C ARG A 182 -15.40 21.20 -5.10
N PRO A 183 -14.70 22.12 -5.77
CA PRO A 183 -13.28 22.31 -5.53
C PRO A 183 -13.04 23.00 -4.17
N VAL A 184 -11.92 22.68 -3.52
CA VAL A 184 -11.47 23.26 -2.25
C VAL A 184 -10.09 23.86 -2.50
N PHE A 185 -9.95 25.18 -2.62
CA PHE A 185 -8.72 25.82 -3.10
C PHE A 185 -7.69 26.10 -2.00
N ASN A 186 -8.09 26.07 -0.73
CA ASN A 186 -7.22 26.27 0.43
C ASN A 186 -7.68 25.39 1.61
N GLY A 187 -6.88 25.39 2.67
CA GLY A 187 -7.12 24.60 3.86
C GLY A 187 -6.57 23.18 3.74
N HIS A 188 -6.12 22.66 4.89
CA HIS A 188 -5.64 21.29 5.05
C HIS A 188 -6.78 20.31 5.26
N PHE A 189 -7.92 20.80 5.75
CA PHE A 189 -9.11 20.00 5.97
C PHE A 189 -10.38 20.84 5.78
N VAL A 190 -11.49 20.14 5.58
CA VAL A 190 -12.83 20.70 5.51
C VAL A 190 -13.68 20.00 6.54
N GLU A 191 -14.36 20.76 7.40
CA GLU A 191 -15.36 20.18 8.30
C GLU A 191 -16.53 19.60 7.49
N VAL A 192 -16.88 18.35 7.75
CA VAL A 192 -17.95 17.62 7.04
C VAL A 192 -18.72 16.82 8.06
N ALA A 193 -20.05 16.78 7.97
CA ALA A 193 -20.86 15.94 8.84
C ALA A 193 -21.10 14.56 8.18
N PRO A 194 -20.80 13.44 8.86
CA PRO A 194 -21.21 12.13 8.38
C PRO A 194 -22.73 12.05 8.14
N THR A 195 -23.12 11.11 7.31
CA THR A 195 -24.52 10.75 7.08
C THR A 195 -24.76 9.40 7.74
N PRO A 196 -25.47 9.32 8.88
CA PRO A 196 -25.69 8.06 9.58
C PRO A 196 -26.30 6.98 8.69
N LEU A 197 -26.01 5.71 8.99
CA LEU A 197 -26.77 4.58 8.44
C LEU A 197 -28.08 4.41 9.20
N ARG A 198 -29.11 3.94 8.51
CA ARG A 198 -30.37 3.49 9.14
C ARG A 198 -30.19 2.08 9.69
N ASN A 199 -30.81 1.80 10.84
CA ASN A 199 -30.77 0.48 11.48
C ASN A 199 -29.35 -0.12 11.54
N PRO A 200 -28.39 0.58 12.17
CA PRO A 200 -27.00 0.13 12.19
C PRO A 200 -26.88 -1.17 13.00
N ARG A 201 -26.12 -2.12 12.46
CA ARG A 201 -25.77 -3.37 13.13
C ARG A 201 -24.29 -3.69 12.95
N LEU A 202 -23.60 -4.04 14.03
CA LEU A 202 -22.22 -4.51 13.98
C LEU A 202 -22.17 -5.90 13.33
N VAL A 203 -21.20 -6.10 12.43
CA VAL A 203 -20.97 -7.36 11.72
C VAL A 203 -19.63 -7.96 12.12
N LEU A 204 -18.57 -7.15 12.17
CA LEU A 204 -17.23 -7.55 12.59
C LEU A 204 -16.59 -6.43 13.42
N TYR A 205 -15.72 -6.80 14.35
CA TYR A 205 -14.80 -5.89 15.01
C TYR A 205 -13.45 -6.57 15.25
N SER A 206 -12.40 -5.76 15.42
CA SER A 206 -11.06 -6.27 15.74
C SER A 206 -10.84 -6.15 17.24
N SER A 207 -10.70 -7.30 17.92
CA SER A 207 -10.38 -7.36 19.35
C SER A 207 -9.11 -6.58 19.65
N ASP A 208 -8.05 -6.80 18.87
CA ASP A 208 -6.75 -6.15 19.06
C ASP A 208 -6.84 -4.63 18.99
N VAL A 209 -7.66 -4.08 18.09
CA VAL A 209 -7.82 -2.63 17.96
C VAL A 209 -8.74 -2.09 19.05
N ALA A 210 -9.80 -2.80 19.40
CA ALA A 210 -10.71 -2.42 20.49
C ALA A 210 -9.96 -2.36 21.82
N GLU A 211 -9.21 -3.40 22.17
CA GLU A 211 -8.39 -3.47 23.38
C GLU A 211 -7.37 -2.32 23.45
N ARG A 212 -6.69 -2.03 22.33
CA ARG A 212 -5.76 -0.89 22.24
C ARG A 212 -6.44 0.45 22.46
N LEU A 213 -7.71 0.60 22.13
CA LEU A 213 -8.48 1.81 22.38
C LEU A 213 -9.16 1.80 23.77
N GLY A 214 -8.88 0.79 24.60
CA GLY A 214 -9.47 0.63 25.93
C GLY A 214 -10.94 0.23 25.93
N LEU A 215 -11.43 -0.32 24.82
CA LEU A 215 -12.80 -0.82 24.66
C LEU A 215 -12.88 -2.29 25.06
N THR A 216 -13.92 -2.63 25.82
CA THR A 216 -14.28 -4.00 26.19
C THR A 216 -15.24 -4.61 25.17
N GLU A 217 -15.48 -5.93 25.26
CA GLU A 217 -16.50 -6.61 24.44
C GLU A 217 -17.92 -6.06 24.68
N GLU A 218 -18.23 -5.66 25.92
CA GLU A 218 -19.50 -5.01 26.26
C GLU A 218 -19.61 -3.63 25.59
N ASP A 219 -18.52 -2.86 25.56
CA ASP A 219 -18.50 -1.54 24.92
C ASP A 219 -18.76 -1.66 23.41
N VAL A 220 -18.09 -2.58 22.73
CA VAL A 220 -18.22 -2.73 21.26
C VAL A 220 -19.57 -3.29 20.82
N THR A 221 -20.28 -4.00 21.70
CA THR A 221 -21.60 -4.57 21.40
C THR A 221 -22.77 -3.64 21.77
N SER A 222 -22.46 -2.46 22.34
CA SER A 222 -23.46 -1.44 22.71
C SER A 222 -24.15 -0.77 21.52
N GLU A 223 -25.32 -0.18 21.76
CA GLU A 223 -26.04 0.61 20.76
C GLU A 223 -25.30 1.91 20.43
N GLU A 224 -24.67 2.52 21.42
CA GLU A 224 -23.84 3.72 21.32
C GLU A 224 -22.67 3.51 20.37
N PHE A 225 -21.97 2.37 20.48
CA PHE A 225 -20.89 2.00 19.57
C PHE A 225 -21.38 1.87 18.13
N ALA A 226 -22.47 1.13 17.91
CA ALA A 226 -23.07 1.00 16.58
C ALA A 226 -23.50 2.35 15.99
N LYS A 227 -24.09 3.25 16.80
CA LYS A 227 -24.45 4.61 16.41
C LYS A 227 -23.23 5.42 15.97
N PHE A 228 -22.20 5.50 16.81
CA PHE A 228 -21.00 6.27 16.52
C PHE A 228 -20.33 5.81 15.23
N PHE A 229 -20.05 4.51 15.11
CA PHE A 229 -19.34 3.95 13.94
C PHE A 229 -20.23 3.78 12.70
N SER A 230 -21.54 4.04 12.82
CA SER A 230 -22.44 4.20 11.67
C SER A 230 -22.57 5.65 11.18
N GLY A 231 -21.88 6.59 11.83
CA GLY A 231 -21.84 8.01 11.45
C GLY A 231 -22.73 8.92 12.31
N ASP A 232 -23.41 8.42 13.33
CA ASP A 232 -24.14 9.25 14.29
C ASP A 232 -23.24 9.67 15.47
N VAL A 233 -22.22 10.45 15.15
CA VAL A 233 -21.15 10.85 16.09
C VAL A 233 -21.69 11.67 17.27
N LYS A 234 -22.62 12.60 17.00
CA LYS A 234 -23.22 13.43 18.06
C LYS A 234 -24.27 12.66 18.85
N GLY A 235 -25.18 11.96 18.17
CA GLY A 235 -26.25 11.18 18.80
C GLY A 235 -25.73 10.08 19.72
N ALA A 236 -24.54 9.54 19.42
CA ALA A 236 -23.89 8.53 20.26
C ALA A 236 -23.48 9.02 21.66
N PHE A 237 -23.48 10.33 21.94
CA PHE A 237 -23.17 10.88 23.26
C PHE A 237 -24.33 11.69 23.88
N GLU A 238 -25.48 11.79 23.22
CA GLU A 238 -26.62 12.63 23.67
C GLU A 238 -27.23 12.17 25.01
N SER A 239 -27.10 10.89 25.36
CA SER A 239 -27.59 10.33 26.63
C SER A 239 -26.69 10.65 27.84
N HIS A 240 -25.54 11.30 27.63
CA HIS A 240 -24.56 11.53 28.68
C HIS A 240 -24.61 12.99 29.18
N GLU A 241 -24.97 13.24 30.43
CA GLU A 241 -25.04 14.60 31.01
C GLU A 241 -23.67 15.31 31.05
N GLU A 242 -22.56 14.57 31.05
CA GLU A 242 -21.18 15.11 30.93
C GLU A 242 -20.71 15.32 29.48
N SER A 243 -21.52 15.00 28.46
CA SER A 243 -21.16 15.09 27.02
C SER A 243 -20.81 16.48 26.52
N GLY A 244 -21.13 17.53 27.26
CA GLY A 244 -20.87 18.92 26.87
C GLY A 244 -19.40 19.28 26.60
N HIS A 245 -18.45 18.37 26.90
CA HIS A 245 -17.01 18.57 26.73
C HIS A 245 -16.36 17.68 25.64
N ILE A 246 -17.11 16.80 24.97
CA ILE A 246 -16.54 15.90 23.95
C ILE A 246 -16.51 16.61 22.59
N ASP A 247 -15.32 16.77 22.03
CA ASP A 247 -15.13 17.34 20.70
C ASP A 247 -15.58 16.36 19.60
N THR A 248 -16.79 16.56 19.09
CA THR A 248 -17.42 15.75 18.04
C THR A 248 -17.19 16.30 16.63
N ARG A 249 -16.17 17.14 16.44
CA ARG A 249 -15.80 17.64 15.10
C ARG A 249 -15.36 16.49 14.21
N THR A 250 -15.74 16.60 12.94
CA THR A 250 -15.48 15.60 11.90
C THR A 250 -15.01 16.29 10.63
N TRP A 251 -14.05 15.70 9.93
CA TRP A 251 -13.36 16.36 8.81
C TRP A 251 -13.02 15.41 7.66
N ALA A 252 -12.73 16.01 6.51
CA ALA A 252 -12.20 15.34 5.33
C ALA A 252 -11.05 16.18 4.77
N THR A 253 -10.04 15.54 4.19
CA THR A 253 -8.85 16.23 3.68
C THR A 253 -8.79 16.23 2.15
N PRO A 254 -8.26 17.31 1.52
CA PRO A 254 -7.96 17.34 0.11
C PRO A 254 -6.59 16.71 -0.18
N TYR A 255 -6.45 16.08 -1.34
CA TYR A 255 -5.15 15.57 -1.81
C TYR A 255 -5.12 15.54 -3.35
N ALA A 256 -3.94 15.53 -3.94
CA ALA A 256 -3.74 15.47 -5.38
C ALA A 256 -3.58 14.03 -5.88
N LEU A 257 -4.03 13.78 -7.11
CA LEU A 257 -3.79 12.54 -7.82
C LEU A 257 -2.46 12.61 -8.59
N SER A 258 -1.63 11.59 -8.42
CA SER A 258 -0.45 11.32 -9.24
C SER A 258 -0.39 9.82 -9.52
N ILE A 259 -0.16 9.46 -10.79
CA ILE A 259 -0.15 8.07 -11.27
C ILE A 259 1.23 7.81 -11.84
N MET A 260 1.95 6.82 -11.29
CA MET A 260 3.28 6.39 -11.76
C MET A 260 4.26 7.57 -11.97
N GLY A 261 4.40 8.43 -10.96
CA GLY A 261 5.29 9.59 -11.04
C GLY A 261 4.79 10.72 -11.95
N THR A 262 3.56 10.66 -12.46
CA THR A 262 2.98 11.71 -13.31
C THR A 262 1.84 12.43 -12.59
N ARG A 263 2.02 13.73 -12.37
CA ARG A 263 1.03 14.63 -11.77
C ARG A 263 -0.22 14.76 -12.64
N GLN A 264 -1.39 14.43 -12.08
CA GLN A 264 -2.67 14.53 -12.78
C GLN A 264 -3.47 15.74 -12.33
N SER A 265 -4.00 16.50 -13.29
CA SER A 265 -4.91 17.65 -13.04
C SER A 265 -6.21 17.53 -13.84
N HIS A 266 -6.15 16.97 -15.05
CA HIS A 266 -7.29 16.81 -15.95
C HIS A 266 -8.35 15.81 -15.46
N ASN A 267 -7.97 14.84 -14.63
CA ASN A 267 -8.92 13.90 -14.00
C ASN A 267 -9.76 14.55 -12.89
N CYS A 268 -9.46 15.78 -12.50
CA CYS A 268 -10.30 16.54 -11.58
C CYS A 268 -11.61 16.92 -12.29
N PRO A 269 -12.80 16.63 -11.73
CA PRO A 269 -14.07 16.99 -12.35
C PRO A 269 -14.25 18.49 -12.64
N PHE A 270 -13.45 19.34 -11.97
CA PHE A 270 -13.45 20.79 -12.11
C PHE A 270 -12.30 21.31 -12.96
N GLY A 271 -11.37 20.45 -13.41
CA GLY A 271 -10.19 20.83 -14.19
C GLY A 271 -9.12 21.62 -13.42
N THR A 272 -9.26 21.79 -12.10
CA THR A 272 -8.39 22.64 -11.28
C THR A 272 -7.28 21.87 -10.55
N GLY A 273 -7.43 20.55 -10.39
CA GLY A 273 -6.63 19.74 -9.46
C GLY A 273 -7.15 19.72 -8.01
N ASP A 274 -7.92 20.73 -7.61
CA ASP A 274 -8.43 20.94 -6.23
C ASP A 274 -9.74 20.21 -5.89
N GLY A 275 -10.06 19.14 -6.63
CA GLY A 275 -11.32 18.39 -6.47
C GLY A 275 -11.15 16.94 -6.00
N TYR A 276 -9.92 16.54 -5.69
CA TYR A 276 -9.59 15.24 -5.07
C TYR A 276 -9.39 15.40 -3.57
N GLY A 277 -9.60 14.31 -2.86
CA GLY A 277 -9.66 14.28 -1.41
C GLY A 277 -10.48 13.09 -0.94
N ASP A 278 -10.77 13.04 0.36
CA ASP A 278 -11.56 11.98 0.98
C ASP A 278 -13.02 12.01 0.49
N GLY A 279 -13.30 11.35 -0.64
CA GLY A 279 -14.60 11.42 -1.31
C GLY A 279 -15.73 10.58 -0.69
N ARG A 280 -15.37 9.67 0.21
CA ARG A 280 -16.29 8.80 0.96
C ARG A 280 -15.72 8.37 2.31
N ALA A 281 -14.70 9.08 2.79
CA ALA A 281 -14.08 8.86 4.08
C ALA A 281 -14.25 10.13 4.90
N ILE A 282 -14.54 9.97 6.18
CA ILE A 282 -14.69 11.10 7.11
C ILE A 282 -14.01 10.71 8.40
N SER A 283 -13.06 11.53 8.83
CA SER A 283 -12.40 11.36 10.12
C SER A 283 -13.31 11.88 11.23
N VAL A 284 -13.41 11.09 12.31
CA VAL A 284 -14.40 11.30 13.38
C VAL A 284 -13.81 11.52 14.76
N GLY A 285 -12.48 11.63 14.83
CA GLY A 285 -11.75 11.91 16.05
C GLY A 285 -10.37 11.30 16.02
N GLU A 286 -9.47 11.89 16.79
CA GLU A 286 -8.22 11.26 17.18
C GLU A 286 -8.27 10.84 18.64
N VAL A 287 -7.80 9.62 18.92
CA VAL A 287 -7.72 9.06 20.27
C VAL A 287 -6.26 8.96 20.69
N VAL A 288 -5.94 9.49 21.87
CA VAL A 288 -4.64 9.28 22.52
C VAL A 288 -4.77 8.16 23.54
N VAL A 289 -4.01 7.11 23.33
CA VAL A 289 -3.94 5.95 24.22
C VAL A 289 -2.70 6.08 25.08
N SER A 290 -2.86 5.95 26.40
CA SER A 290 -1.78 6.11 27.36
C SER A 290 -0.79 4.92 27.31
N PRO A 291 0.48 5.11 27.74
CA PRO A 291 1.48 4.05 27.77
C PRO A 291 1.03 2.82 28.58
N GLU A 292 0.30 3.03 29.68
CA GLU A 292 -0.19 1.98 30.58
C GLU A 292 -1.17 1.03 29.90
N ALA A 293 -1.92 1.50 28.90
CA ALA A 293 -2.85 0.69 28.11
C ALA A 293 -2.17 -0.03 26.92
N LEU A 294 -0.92 0.29 26.61
CA LEU A 294 -0.20 -0.22 25.43
C LEU A 294 0.94 -1.19 25.77
N ASP A 295 1.18 -1.47 27.06
CA ASP A 295 2.38 -2.16 27.55
C ASP A 295 3.67 -1.59 26.92
N GLY A 296 3.70 -0.27 26.73
CA GLY A 296 4.71 0.44 25.95
C GLY A 296 5.28 1.67 26.66
N PRO A 297 6.44 2.20 26.22
CA PRO A 297 7.10 3.32 26.89
C PRO A 297 6.51 4.70 26.56
N SER A 298 5.57 4.80 25.61
CA SER A 298 4.99 6.08 25.16
C SER A 298 3.54 5.96 24.74
N SER A 299 2.79 7.06 24.86
CA SER A 299 1.41 7.16 24.37
C SER A 299 1.36 6.99 22.85
N ALA A 300 0.30 6.37 22.34
CA ALA A 300 0.03 6.31 20.89
C ALA A 300 -1.19 7.16 20.53
N ARG A 301 -1.17 7.76 19.36
CA ARG A 301 -2.27 8.58 18.83
C ARG A 301 -2.82 7.92 17.57
N TYR A 302 -4.12 7.75 17.49
CA TYR A 302 -4.80 7.12 16.37
C TYR A 302 -5.91 8.00 15.83
N GLU A 303 -5.94 8.19 14.52
CA GLU A 303 -7.05 8.80 13.81
C GLU A 303 -8.09 7.72 13.46
N LEU A 304 -9.35 7.99 13.76
CA LEU A 304 -10.50 7.15 13.44
C LEU A 304 -11.19 7.70 12.19
N GLN A 305 -11.35 6.88 11.15
CA GLN A 305 -11.91 7.32 9.88
C GLN A 305 -13.00 6.37 9.35
N LEU A 306 -14.21 6.90 9.14
CA LEU A 306 -15.37 6.17 8.64
C LEU A 306 -15.38 6.13 7.11
N LYS A 307 -15.05 4.98 6.52
CA LYS A 307 -15.19 4.76 5.08
C LYS A 307 -16.61 4.32 4.74
N GLY A 308 -17.29 5.09 3.89
CA GLY A 308 -18.74 5.00 3.66
C GLY A 308 -19.56 6.00 4.49
N GLY A 309 -18.89 6.89 5.21
CA GLY A 309 -19.49 7.87 6.12
C GLY A 309 -20.40 8.91 5.46
N GLY A 310 -20.49 8.95 4.13
CA GLY A 310 -21.37 9.86 3.39
C GLY A 310 -20.61 10.76 2.43
N ARG A 311 -21.33 11.75 1.89
CA ARG A 311 -20.79 12.66 0.87
C ARG A 311 -19.93 13.75 1.50
N THR A 312 -18.86 14.09 0.80
CA THR A 312 -17.94 15.20 1.09
C THR A 312 -17.78 16.06 -0.18
N PRO A 313 -17.05 17.20 -0.13
CA PRO A 313 -16.73 17.98 -1.33
C PRO A 313 -15.99 17.17 -2.41
N PHE A 314 -15.30 16.10 -1.99
CA PHE A 314 -14.42 15.29 -2.81
C PHE A 314 -15.12 14.04 -3.40
N CYS A 315 -16.44 13.91 -3.27
CA CYS A 315 -17.14 12.70 -3.73
C CYS A 315 -17.19 12.53 -5.26
N ARG A 316 -16.84 13.57 -6.03
CA ARG A 316 -16.71 13.55 -7.51
C ARG A 316 -17.95 13.00 -8.23
N GLY A 317 -19.14 13.18 -7.64
CA GLY A 317 -20.42 12.69 -8.18
C GLY A 317 -20.86 11.31 -7.66
N ALA A 318 -20.05 10.65 -6.82
CA ALA A 318 -20.44 9.43 -6.13
C ALA A 318 -21.37 9.71 -4.94
N ASP A 319 -22.02 8.66 -4.43
CA ASP A 319 -22.97 8.71 -3.31
C ASP A 319 -22.31 8.82 -1.92
N GLY A 320 -20.98 8.73 -1.84
CA GLY A 320 -20.24 8.77 -0.58
C GLY A 320 -20.40 7.51 0.29
N ARG A 321 -21.02 6.44 -0.25
CA ARG A 321 -21.30 5.19 0.48
C ARG A 321 -20.37 4.04 0.06
N ALA A 322 -20.07 3.17 1.02
CA ALA A 322 -19.53 1.84 0.76
C ALA A 322 -20.66 0.80 0.85
N VAL A 323 -20.40 -0.40 0.31
CA VAL A 323 -21.34 -1.54 0.37
C VAL A 323 -20.71 -2.68 1.16
N LEU A 324 -21.55 -3.53 1.75
CA LEU A 324 -21.14 -4.61 2.66
C LEU A 324 -19.99 -5.44 2.11
N ARG A 325 -20.06 -5.87 0.84
CA ARG A 325 -19.01 -6.66 0.20
C ARG A 325 -17.65 -5.96 0.18
N SER A 326 -17.60 -4.70 -0.24
CA SER A 326 -16.34 -3.92 -0.24
C SER A 326 -15.83 -3.67 1.17
N SER A 327 -16.73 -3.48 2.13
CA SER A 327 -16.38 -3.26 3.53
C SER A 327 -15.81 -4.53 4.18
N ILE A 328 -16.37 -5.71 3.90
CA ILE A 328 -15.85 -7.01 4.38
C ILE A 328 -14.44 -7.23 3.84
N ARG A 329 -14.24 -7.01 2.54
CA ARG A 329 -12.92 -7.12 1.89
C ARG A 329 -11.88 -6.22 2.56
N GLU A 330 -12.23 -4.96 2.81
CA GLU A 330 -11.32 -4.00 3.44
C GLU A 330 -11.03 -4.34 4.89
N PHE A 331 -12.04 -4.74 5.66
CA PHE A 331 -11.86 -5.15 7.04
C PHE A 331 -10.92 -6.36 7.13
N LEU A 332 -11.25 -7.46 6.45
CA LEU A 332 -10.47 -8.70 6.52
C LEU A 332 -9.06 -8.51 5.95
N ALA A 333 -8.89 -7.74 4.87
CA ALA A 333 -7.56 -7.51 4.29
C ALA A 333 -6.69 -6.60 5.17
N SER A 334 -7.28 -5.63 5.86
CA SER A 334 -6.56 -4.80 6.83
C SER A 334 -5.98 -5.66 7.95
N GLU A 335 -6.81 -6.52 8.54
CA GLU A 335 -6.38 -7.38 9.64
C GLU A 335 -5.45 -8.50 9.17
N ALA A 336 -5.71 -9.11 8.01
CA ALA A 336 -4.81 -10.10 7.42
C ALA A 336 -3.40 -9.54 7.19
N MET A 337 -3.30 -8.34 6.61
CA MET A 337 -1.99 -7.72 6.36
C MET A 337 -1.26 -7.41 7.67
N HIS A 338 -1.98 -7.02 8.73
CA HIS A 338 -1.38 -6.81 10.05
C HIS A 338 -0.74 -8.08 10.60
N HIS A 339 -1.47 -9.20 10.62
CA HIS A 339 -0.98 -10.47 11.15
C HIS A 339 0.03 -11.17 10.23
N LEU A 340 0.05 -10.82 8.94
CA LEU A 340 1.12 -11.14 8.00
C LEU A 340 2.41 -10.32 8.23
N GLY A 341 2.40 -9.42 9.21
CA GLY A 341 3.54 -8.56 9.55
C GLY A 341 3.79 -7.45 8.52
N VAL A 342 2.80 -7.09 7.71
CA VAL A 342 2.88 -5.97 6.77
C VAL A 342 2.22 -4.74 7.40
N LYS A 343 2.97 -3.63 7.45
CA LYS A 343 2.45 -2.36 7.94
C LYS A 343 1.20 -1.94 7.15
N THR A 344 0.12 -1.65 7.87
CA THR A 344 -1.20 -1.37 7.29
C THR A 344 -2.07 -0.49 8.19
N THR A 345 -3.04 0.21 7.61
CA THR A 345 -4.19 0.75 8.35
C THR A 345 -4.99 -0.41 8.95
N ARG A 346 -5.47 -0.26 10.17
CA ARG A 346 -6.28 -1.27 10.87
C ARG A 346 -7.77 -1.03 10.67
N ALA A 347 -8.59 -2.06 10.90
CA ALA A 347 -10.04 -1.93 10.88
C ALA A 347 -10.61 -2.22 12.27
N LEU A 348 -11.22 -1.21 12.91
CA LEU A 348 -11.83 -1.38 14.24
C LEU A 348 -13.18 -2.09 14.14
N SER A 349 -14.06 -1.62 13.25
CA SER A 349 -15.44 -2.10 13.16
C SER A 349 -15.96 -2.10 11.73
N LEU A 350 -16.91 -2.99 11.47
CA LEU A 350 -17.74 -3.03 10.28
C LEU A 350 -19.21 -2.99 10.69
N VAL A 351 -19.88 -1.90 10.35
CA VAL A 351 -21.30 -1.67 10.65
C VAL A 351 -22.11 -1.67 9.35
N VAL A 352 -23.15 -2.48 9.28
CA VAL A 352 -24.06 -2.56 8.12
C VAL A 352 -25.38 -1.86 8.41
N SER A 353 -26.01 -1.33 7.38
CA SER A 353 -27.40 -0.89 7.42
C SER A 353 -28.30 -2.07 7.12
N ASP A 354 -29.05 -2.55 8.12
CA ASP A 354 -29.83 -3.78 8.02
C ASP A 354 -31.36 -3.53 8.02
N GLY A 355 -32.12 -4.57 7.72
CA GLY A 355 -33.57 -4.60 7.87
C GLY A 355 -34.39 -3.80 6.84
N PRO A 356 -35.72 -3.78 7.00
CA PRO A 356 -36.63 -3.08 6.09
C PRO A 356 -36.30 -1.58 6.07
N ASN A 357 -36.15 -1.01 4.86
CA ASN A 357 -35.77 0.39 4.63
C ASN A 357 -34.33 0.77 5.04
N GLY A 358 -33.46 -0.23 5.24
CA GLY A 358 -32.01 -0.02 5.33
C GLY A 358 -31.46 0.70 4.10
N ASN A 359 -30.33 1.38 4.26
CA ASN A 359 -29.65 2.05 3.17
C ASN A 359 -29.03 1.03 2.22
N THR A 360 -29.33 1.17 0.94
CA THR A 360 -28.77 0.33 -0.12
C THR A 360 -28.24 1.20 -1.25
N SER A 361 -27.17 0.78 -1.88
CA SER A 361 -26.63 1.43 -3.07
C SER A 361 -26.64 0.50 -4.27
N ARG A 362 -26.82 1.07 -5.46
CA ARG A 362 -26.68 0.35 -6.73
C ARG A 362 -25.19 0.31 -7.12
N ARG A 363 -24.67 -0.88 -7.45
CA ARG A 363 -23.26 -1.08 -7.85
C ARG A 363 -23.15 -1.95 -9.10
N PRO A 364 -22.20 -1.65 -10.01
CA PRO A 364 -21.88 -2.55 -11.12
C PRO A 364 -21.31 -3.88 -10.60
N TRP A 365 -21.69 -4.98 -11.25
CA TRP A 365 -21.23 -6.32 -10.91
C TRP A 365 -21.17 -7.24 -12.15
N TYR A 366 -20.55 -8.40 -11.95
CA TYR A 366 -20.35 -9.43 -12.95
C TYR A 366 -21.45 -10.50 -12.87
N SER A 367 -22.08 -10.84 -13.98
CA SER A 367 -22.98 -11.99 -14.04
C SER A 367 -22.19 -13.31 -14.00
N GLY A 368 -22.87 -14.42 -13.68
CA GLY A 368 -22.24 -15.76 -13.68
C GLY A 368 -21.76 -16.22 -15.07
N ASP A 369 -22.26 -15.60 -16.14
CA ASP A 369 -21.87 -15.87 -17.52
C ASP A 369 -20.61 -15.09 -17.94
N ASN A 370 -20.20 -14.09 -17.14
CA ASN A 370 -19.02 -13.28 -17.39
C ASN A 370 -17.75 -14.04 -16.98
N LYS A 371 -17.34 -14.98 -17.83
CA LYS A 371 -16.15 -15.81 -17.66
C LYS A 371 -15.10 -15.48 -18.70
N ARG A 372 -13.83 -15.58 -18.29
CA ARG A 372 -12.70 -15.52 -19.20
C ARG A 372 -12.69 -16.76 -20.10
N THR A 373 -13.03 -16.60 -21.37
CA THR A 373 -12.83 -17.63 -22.40
C THR A 373 -11.46 -17.49 -23.03
N LEU A 374 -10.52 -18.35 -22.65
CA LEU A 374 -9.24 -18.46 -23.34
C LEU A 374 -9.16 -19.69 -24.24
N PRO A 375 -8.40 -19.61 -25.35
CA PRO A 375 -7.97 -20.79 -26.08
C PRO A 375 -7.21 -21.75 -25.16
N SER A 376 -7.35 -23.07 -25.36
CA SER A 376 -6.50 -24.06 -24.70
C SER A 376 -5.10 -24.08 -25.31
N MET A 377 -4.13 -24.69 -24.62
CA MET A 377 -2.79 -24.93 -25.17
C MET A 377 -2.80 -25.76 -26.47
N ASP A 378 -3.85 -26.55 -26.67
CA ASP A 378 -4.08 -27.40 -27.85
C ASP A 378 -4.90 -26.71 -28.94
N ASP A 379 -5.22 -25.42 -28.80
CA ASP A 379 -5.98 -24.70 -29.83
C ASP A 379 -5.23 -24.77 -31.18
N PRO A 380 -5.87 -25.24 -32.26
CA PRO A 380 -5.22 -25.38 -33.57
C PRO A 380 -4.58 -24.08 -34.10
N ARG A 381 -5.08 -22.92 -33.68
CA ARG A 381 -4.53 -21.59 -34.04
C ARG A 381 -3.19 -21.32 -33.36
N LEU A 382 -2.94 -21.97 -32.23
CA LEU A 382 -1.72 -21.85 -31.43
C LEU A 382 -0.66 -22.90 -31.77
N ALA A 383 -0.99 -23.92 -32.57
CA ALA A 383 -0.09 -25.03 -32.91
C ALA A 383 1.26 -24.63 -33.55
N ARG A 384 1.35 -23.43 -34.13
CA ARG A 384 2.57 -22.89 -34.76
C ARG A 384 3.57 -22.27 -33.79
N PHE A 385 3.17 -22.04 -32.55
CA PHE A 385 3.99 -21.39 -31.52
C PHE A 385 4.61 -22.45 -30.60
N SER A 386 5.80 -22.18 -30.07
CA SER A 386 6.36 -23.02 -28.99
C SER A 386 5.47 -22.95 -27.76
N ASP A 387 5.52 -23.94 -26.87
CA ASP A 387 4.67 -23.91 -25.66
C ASP A 387 4.94 -22.69 -24.78
N GLU A 388 6.18 -22.20 -24.74
CA GLU A 388 6.53 -20.93 -24.11
C GLU A 388 5.80 -19.74 -24.76
N GLN A 389 5.81 -19.65 -26.09
CA GLN A 389 5.12 -18.61 -26.85
C GLN A 389 3.59 -18.72 -26.70
N LYS A 390 3.04 -19.93 -26.67
CA LYS A 390 1.62 -20.16 -26.42
C LYS A 390 1.23 -19.64 -25.03
N ARG A 391 2.00 -20.00 -23.98
CA ARG A 391 1.77 -19.53 -22.61
C ARG A 391 1.84 -18.00 -22.52
N GLN A 392 2.81 -17.36 -23.17
CA GLN A 392 2.90 -15.90 -23.24
C GLN A 392 1.69 -15.28 -23.95
N LEU A 393 1.28 -15.82 -25.11
CA LEU A 393 0.10 -15.34 -25.85
C LEU A 393 -1.18 -15.51 -25.05
N LEU A 394 -1.37 -16.65 -24.40
CA LEU A 394 -2.52 -16.91 -23.53
C LEU A 394 -2.52 -15.99 -22.31
N SER A 395 -1.36 -15.72 -21.72
CA SER A 395 -1.19 -14.73 -20.64
C SER A 395 -1.45 -13.29 -21.11
N GLN A 396 -1.19 -12.95 -22.36
CA GLN A 396 -1.53 -11.62 -22.89
C GLN A 396 -3.03 -11.51 -23.21
N LEU A 397 -3.60 -12.54 -23.86
CA LEU A 397 -5.05 -12.65 -24.10
C LEU A 397 -5.84 -12.65 -22.79
N ALA A 398 -5.29 -13.21 -21.72
CA ALA A 398 -5.84 -13.18 -20.37
C ALA A 398 -6.12 -11.77 -19.85
N VAL A 399 -5.19 -10.86 -20.11
CA VAL A 399 -5.26 -9.47 -19.68
C VAL A 399 -6.24 -8.70 -20.57
N GLN A 400 -6.28 -9.02 -21.86
CA GLN A 400 -7.16 -8.37 -22.83
C GLN A 400 -8.62 -8.84 -22.76
N SER A 401 -8.88 -10.06 -22.29
CA SER A 401 -10.22 -10.67 -22.21
C SER A 401 -11.00 -10.33 -20.93
N ARG A 402 -10.56 -9.31 -20.18
CA ARG A 402 -11.26 -8.87 -18.97
C ARG A 402 -12.45 -8.00 -19.37
N GLY A 403 -13.66 -8.49 -19.12
CA GLY A 403 -14.90 -7.74 -19.39
C GLY A 403 -15.16 -6.66 -18.36
N ASP A 404 -15.96 -5.66 -18.75
CA ASP A 404 -16.57 -4.74 -17.80
C ASP A 404 -17.75 -5.41 -17.07
N PRO A 405 -18.13 -4.93 -15.88
CA PRO A 405 -19.33 -5.37 -15.18
C PRO A 405 -20.57 -5.22 -16.06
N ASP A 406 -21.34 -6.29 -16.19
CA ASP A 406 -22.45 -6.41 -17.13
C ASP A 406 -23.84 -6.34 -16.46
N VAL A 407 -23.89 -6.33 -15.11
CA VAL A 407 -25.13 -6.19 -14.35
C VAL A 407 -25.01 -5.10 -13.27
N MET A 408 -26.16 -4.59 -12.82
CA MET A 408 -26.24 -3.70 -11.66
C MET A 408 -26.98 -4.39 -10.54
N ILE A 409 -26.37 -4.48 -9.36
CA ILE A 409 -26.96 -5.09 -8.17
C ILE A 409 -27.24 -4.03 -7.11
N MET A 410 -28.24 -4.29 -6.27
CA MET A 410 -28.49 -3.51 -5.06
C MET A 410 -27.79 -4.19 -3.90
N GLU A 411 -26.95 -3.45 -3.18
CA GLU A 411 -26.20 -3.98 -2.05
C GLU A 411 -26.46 -3.12 -0.80
N PRO A 412 -26.54 -3.72 0.40
CA PRO A 412 -26.65 -2.97 1.64
C PRO A 412 -25.41 -2.10 1.85
N ASN A 413 -25.65 -0.87 2.32
CA ASN A 413 -24.56 0.02 2.68
C ASN A 413 -23.93 -0.43 4.00
N ALA A 414 -22.61 -0.24 4.07
CA ALA A 414 -21.84 -0.50 5.27
C ALA A 414 -20.80 0.60 5.46
N ILE A 415 -20.33 0.73 6.69
CA ILE A 415 -19.22 1.60 7.08
C ILE A 415 -18.16 0.75 7.77
N THR A 416 -16.92 0.92 7.33
CA THR A 416 -15.75 0.38 8.01
C THR A 416 -15.04 1.51 8.73
N CYS A 417 -14.82 1.37 10.04
CA CYS A 417 -13.96 2.29 10.79
C CYS A 417 -12.50 1.88 10.61
N ARG A 418 -11.74 2.74 9.92
CA ARG A 418 -10.30 2.59 9.76
C ARG A 418 -9.58 3.29 10.90
N VAL A 419 -8.48 2.70 11.34
CA VAL A 419 -7.64 3.21 12.42
C VAL A 419 -6.20 3.24 11.96
N ALA A 420 -5.55 4.39 12.08
CA ALA A 420 -4.14 4.54 11.76
C ALA A 420 -3.51 5.66 12.60
N PRO A 421 -2.19 5.66 12.82
CA PRO A 421 -1.53 6.80 13.45
C PRO A 421 -1.74 8.12 12.70
N SER A 422 -1.87 8.04 11.38
CA SER A 422 -2.19 9.15 10.48
C SER A 422 -2.63 8.58 9.12
N PHE A 423 -3.44 9.35 8.39
CA PHE A 423 -3.82 9.09 6.99
C PHE A 423 -3.13 10.04 5.99
N VAL A 424 -1.98 10.62 6.36
CA VAL A 424 -1.20 11.49 5.46
C VAL A 424 -0.63 10.68 4.29
N ARG A 425 -0.93 11.17 3.09
CA ARG A 425 -0.62 10.56 1.79
C ARG A 425 0.41 11.42 1.06
N ILE A 426 1.19 10.84 0.15
CA ILE A 426 2.04 11.62 -0.77
C ILE A 426 1.19 12.63 -1.55
N GLY A 427 -0.04 12.26 -1.93
CA GLY A 427 -0.99 13.17 -2.57
C GLY A 427 -1.30 14.44 -1.77
N HIS A 428 -1.24 14.43 -0.43
CA HIS A 428 -1.42 15.65 0.37
C HIS A 428 -0.26 16.62 0.13
N LEU A 429 0.98 16.15 0.31
CA LEU A 429 2.18 16.97 0.10
C LEU A 429 2.26 17.49 -1.34
N ASP A 430 1.92 16.65 -2.31
CA ASP A 430 1.87 17.02 -3.72
C ASP A 430 0.83 18.11 -4.00
N LEU A 431 -0.34 18.07 -3.36
CA LEU A 431 -1.34 19.14 -3.51
C LEU A 431 -0.81 20.49 -3.03
N PHE A 432 -0.32 20.57 -1.80
CA PHE A 432 0.16 21.83 -1.23
C PHE A 432 1.41 22.34 -1.95
N SER A 433 2.28 21.43 -2.39
CA SER A 433 3.43 21.78 -3.22
C SER A 433 3.01 22.40 -4.55
N ARG A 434 2.02 21.79 -5.24
CA ARG A 434 1.46 22.34 -6.49
C ARG A 434 0.81 23.71 -6.29
N ARG A 435 0.22 23.98 -5.12
CA ARG A 435 -0.36 25.30 -4.79
C ARG A 435 0.74 26.33 -4.53
N ALA A 436 1.72 25.99 -3.70
CA ALA A 436 2.83 26.87 -3.32
C ALA A 436 3.74 27.22 -4.52
N THR A 437 3.81 26.35 -5.52
CA THR A 437 4.64 26.53 -6.73
C THR A 437 3.82 26.96 -7.95
N LYS A 438 2.54 27.32 -7.76
CA LYS A 438 1.61 27.62 -8.85
C LYS A 438 1.88 29.00 -9.46
N GLU A 439 2.82 29.07 -10.40
CA GLU A 439 2.93 30.13 -11.43
C GLU A 439 4.06 29.78 -12.41
N MET A 440 3.77 29.56 -13.70
CA MET A 440 4.79 29.80 -14.74
C MET A 440 4.79 31.29 -15.00
N LYS A 441 5.95 31.95 -14.87
CA LYS A 441 6.07 33.29 -15.42
C LYS A 441 5.94 33.21 -16.93
N SER A 442 5.24 34.17 -17.53
CA SER A 442 5.09 34.29 -18.99
C SER A 442 6.41 34.39 -19.75
N ASP A 443 7.52 34.63 -19.04
CA ASP A 443 8.88 34.72 -19.56
C ASP A 443 9.65 33.38 -19.56
N GLY A 444 9.03 32.29 -19.08
CA GLY A 444 9.68 30.96 -19.03
C GLY A 444 10.68 30.77 -17.90
N SER A 445 10.83 31.75 -16.98
CA SER A 445 11.49 31.47 -15.70
C SER A 445 10.57 30.60 -14.84
N GLY A 446 11.16 29.61 -14.16
CA GLY A 446 10.45 28.60 -13.38
C GLY A 446 9.56 29.17 -12.26
N PRO A 447 8.93 28.30 -11.46
CA PRO A 447 8.02 28.71 -10.40
C PRO A 447 8.68 29.72 -9.45
N LYS A 448 8.01 30.85 -9.19
CA LYS A 448 8.47 31.82 -8.20
C LYS A 448 8.20 31.23 -6.81
N LEU A 449 9.22 30.69 -6.16
CA LEU A 449 9.13 30.28 -4.76
C LEU A 449 8.97 31.54 -3.91
N ASP A 450 7.85 31.66 -3.20
CA ASP A 450 7.50 32.85 -2.41
C ASP A 450 7.01 32.44 -1.01
N PRO A 451 7.91 32.41 -0.01
CA PRO A 451 7.58 32.04 1.36
C PRO A 451 6.54 32.91 2.05
N SER A 452 6.24 34.09 1.51
CA SER A 452 5.26 35.00 2.09
C SER A 452 3.81 34.62 1.79
N THR A 453 3.59 33.69 0.85
CA THR A 453 2.25 33.29 0.41
C THR A 453 1.55 32.38 1.44
N PRO A 454 0.21 32.45 1.56
CA PRO A 454 -0.56 31.48 2.34
C PRO A 454 -0.31 30.02 1.91
N GLU A 455 -0.24 29.77 0.61
CA GLU A 455 -0.05 28.43 0.03
C GLU A 455 1.31 27.81 0.44
N TRP A 456 2.36 28.63 0.51
CA TRP A 456 3.66 28.19 1.04
C TRP A 456 3.59 27.78 2.51
N ARG A 457 2.87 28.56 3.33
CA ARG A 457 2.68 28.24 4.74
C ARG A 457 1.89 26.94 4.94
N GLU A 458 0.90 26.66 4.08
CA GLU A 458 0.21 25.35 4.08
C GLU A 458 1.18 24.20 3.77
N LEU A 459 2.09 24.37 2.80
CA LEU A 459 3.10 23.36 2.49
C LEU A 459 4.04 23.10 3.67
N GLU A 460 4.61 24.14 4.29
CA GLU A 460 5.51 23.99 5.44
C GLU A 460 4.81 23.31 6.62
N LYS A 461 3.57 23.73 6.95
CA LYS A 461 2.77 23.08 8.00
C LYS A 461 2.49 21.62 7.70
N MET A 462 2.16 21.28 6.45
CA MET A 462 1.93 19.89 6.07
C MET A 462 3.20 19.03 6.15
N ILE A 463 4.37 19.57 5.80
CA ILE A 463 5.65 18.87 5.95
C ILE A 463 5.94 18.58 7.42
N TRP A 464 5.79 19.58 8.28
CA TRP A 464 5.97 19.42 9.73
C TRP A 464 5.00 18.41 10.32
N HIS A 465 3.72 18.54 9.97
CA HIS A 465 2.67 17.63 10.40
C HIS A 465 2.96 16.19 9.98
N ALA A 466 3.32 15.97 8.72
CA ALA A 466 3.66 14.65 8.21
C ALA A 466 4.88 14.05 8.93
N ALA A 467 5.97 14.82 9.09
CA ALA A 467 7.18 14.35 9.76
C ALA A 467 6.90 13.92 11.20
N PHE A 468 6.18 14.75 11.96
CA PHE A 468 5.91 14.51 13.37
C PHE A 468 4.87 13.42 13.62
N ARG A 469 3.76 13.42 12.87
CA ARG A 469 2.69 12.43 13.08
C ARG A 469 3.10 11.03 12.67
N GLU A 470 3.95 10.91 11.64
CA GLU A 470 4.34 9.62 11.09
C GLU A 470 5.62 9.08 11.71
N PHE A 471 6.55 9.97 12.09
CA PHE A 471 7.87 9.63 12.58
C PHE A 471 8.24 10.37 13.88
N PRO A 472 7.42 10.31 14.94
CA PRO A 472 7.63 11.09 16.17
C PRO A 472 8.93 10.75 16.94
N ALA A 473 9.53 9.58 16.68
CA ALA A 473 10.81 9.20 17.27
C ALA A 473 12.03 9.81 16.55
N ALA A 474 11.89 10.12 15.27
CA ALA A 474 12.95 10.68 14.43
C ALA A 474 12.79 12.20 14.22
N ALA A 475 11.54 12.68 14.24
CA ALA A 475 11.22 14.10 14.27
C ALA A 475 11.25 14.59 15.73
N TYR A 476 11.98 15.67 15.99
CA TYR A 476 11.76 16.46 17.21
C TYR A 476 10.45 17.23 17.08
N ASP A 477 9.88 17.70 18.20
CA ASP A 477 8.67 18.54 18.17
C ASP A 477 8.92 19.79 17.30
N PRO A 478 8.27 19.88 16.12
CA PRO A 478 8.43 20.95 15.14
C PRO A 478 8.24 22.35 15.71
N PHE A 479 7.38 22.46 16.72
CA PHE A 479 6.83 23.73 17.14
C PHE A 479 7.52 24.25 18.41
N HIS A 480 8.41 23.46 19.02
CA HIS A 480 8.93 23.77 20.34
C HIS A 480 10.44 23.98 20.43
N GLU A 481 11.29 23.43 19.54
CA GLU A 481 12.75 23.54 19.77
C GLU A 481 13.68 23.96 18.61
N LYS A 482 13.25 24.12 17.35
CA LYS A 482 14.01 24.83 16.30
C LYS A 482 13.17 25.07 15.03
N ASP A 483 13.27 26.26 14.45
CA ASP A 483 12.74 26.64 13.12
C ASP A 483 13.57 25.98 11.99
N ASP A 484 13.73 24.65 12.01
CA ASP A 484 14.54 23.89 11.05
C ASP A 484 13.67 22.97 10.19
N ILE A 485 12.92 23.62 9.29
CA ILE A 485 12.09 22.97 8.28
C ILE A 485 12.90 22.08 7.32
N VAL A 486 14.18 22.38 7.09
CA VAL A 486 15.06 21.56 6.24
C VAL A 486 15.32 20.21 6.91
N GLY A 487 15.60 20.20 8.22
CA GLY A 487 15.71 18.98 9.01
C GLY A 487 14.43 18.15 8.96
N ALA A 488 13.27 18.78 9.16
CA ALA A 488 11.96 18.14 9.07
C ALA A 488 11.72 17.48 7.71
N ALA A 489 12.00 18.22 6.63
CA ALA A 489 11.90 17.76 5.26
C ALA A 489 12.82 16.56 5.00
N LYS A 490 14.08 16.62 5.44
CA LYS A 490 15.03 15.50 5.29
C LYS A 490 14.61 14.27 6.10
N THR A 491 14.10 14.44 7.32
CA THR A 491 13.56 13.34 8.13
C THR A 491 12.35 12.70 7.45
N LEU A 492 11.38 13.51 7.00
CA LEU A 492 10.21 13.03 6.29
C LEU A 492 10.60 12.19 5.07
N LEU A 493 11.53 12.66 4.24
CA LEU A 493 11.98 11.94 3.05
C LEU A 493 12.70 10.63 3.41
N ASN A 494 13.68 10.66 4.31
CA ASN A 494 14.45 9.45 4.69
C ASN A 494 13.57 8.37 5.34
N GLU A 495 12.71 8.75 6.27
CA GLU A 495 11.85 7.79 6.97
C GLU A 495 10.74 7.26 6.07
N SER A 496 10.16 8.10 5.20
CA SER A 496 9.17 7.65 4.23
C SER A 496 9.77 6.66 3.23
N MET A 497 11.02 6.88 2.79
CA MET A 497 11.74 5.96 1.90
C MET A 497 11.85 4.56 2.51
N GLU A 498 12.34 4.44 3.75
CA GLU A 498 12.46 3.15 4.45
C GLU A 498 11.08 2.54 4.71
N ALA A 499 10.09 3.34 5.12
CA ALA A 499 8.75 2.85 5.42
C ALA A 499 8.02 2.30 4.18
N ILE A 500 8.03 3.07 3.07
CA ILE A 500 7.36 2.68 1.82
C ILE A 500 8.03 1.46 1.19
N SER A 501 9.36 1.45 1.11
CA SER A 501 10.11 0.29 0.56
C SER A 501 9.89 -0.98 1.40
N THR A 502 9.88 -0.86 2.73
CA THR A 502 9.57 -1.98 3.64
C THR A 502 8.14 -2.50 3.46
N MET A 503 7.15 -1.60 3.35
CA MET A 503 5.75 -1.97 3.09
C MET A 503 5.62 -2.76 1.79
N ILE A 504 6.25 -2.29 0.70
CA ILE A 504 6.19 -2.95 -0.60
C ILE A 504 6.93 -4.30 -0.57
N GLY A 505 8.09 -4.38 0.08
CA GLY A 505 8.76 -5.67 0.32
C GLY A 505 7.84 -6.64 1.06
N GLY A 506 7.09 -6.15 2.05
CA GLY A 506 6.03 -6.88 2.72
C GLY A 506 4.94 -7.39 1.78
N TRP A 507 4.47 -6.56 0.84
CA TRP A 507 3.51 -6.97 -0.18
C TRP A 507 4.03 -8.12 -1.03
N ILE A 508 5.26 -8.01 -1.52
CA ILE A 508 5.88 -9.07 -2.32
C ILE A 508 6.04 -10.34 -1.50
N LYS A 509 6.53 -10.24 -0.26
CA LYS A 509 6.77 -11.38 0.63
C LYS A 509 5.55 -12.31 0.77
N VAL A 510 4.37 -11.71 0.84
CA VAL A 510 3.09 -12.41 1.09
C VAL A 510 2.24 -12.58 -0.16
N GLY A 511 2.73 -12.16 -1.32
CA GLY A 511 2.01 -12.30 -2.58
C GLY A 511 0.86 -11.31 -2.76
N PHE A 512 0.91 -10.13 -2.15
CA PHE A 512 -0.14 -9.12 -2.24
C PHE A 512 0.10 -8.16 -3.43
N ALA A 513 -0.94 -7.91 -4.22
CA ALA A 513 -1.00 -6.86 -5.23
C ALA A 513 -2.08 -5.84 -4.87
N GLN A 514 -1.69 -4.58 -4.63
CA GLN A 514 -2.60 -3.50 -4.21
C GLN A 514 -3.56 -3.08 -5.33
N GLY A 515 -3.09 -3.10 -6.58
CA GLY A 515 -3.89 -2.91 -7.80
C GLY A 515 -4.05 -1.46 -8.28
N ASN A 516 -4.11 -0.46 -7.40
CA ASN A 516 -4.28 0.96 -7.75
C ASN A 516 -3.34 1.85 -6.92
N PHE A 517 -2.03 1.58 -7.02
CA PHE A 517 -1.01 2.14 -6.13
C PHE A 517 -0.54 3.52 -6.63
N ASN A 518 -1.47 4.45 -6.72
CA ASN A 518 -1.20 5.86 -7.01
C ASN A 518 -0.61 6.58 -5.78
N ALA A 519 -0.06 7.78 -5.95
CA ALA A 519 0.52 8.56 -4.85
C ALA A 519 -0.51 8.99 -3.79
N ASP A 520 -1.79 9.14 -4.16
CA ASP A 520 -2.87 9.37 -3.21
C ASP A 520 -3.24 8.12 -2.39
N ASN A 521 -2.84 6.92 -2.84
CA ASN A 521 -2.98 5.67 -2.09
C ASN A 521 -1.67 5.25 -1.40
N CYS A 522 -0.65 6.11 -1.42
CA CYS A 522 0.63 5.87 -0.76
C CYS A 522 0.73 6.75 0.50
N LEU A 523 0.58 6.13 1.68
CA LEU A 523 0.83 6.80 2.95
C LEU A 523 2.32 7.06 3.11
N VAL A 524 2.69 8.28 3.54
CA VAL A 524 4.10 8.64 3.72
C VAL A 524 4.76 7.77 4.81
N GLY A 525 3.99 7.38 5.83
CA GLY A 525 4.40 6.43 6.88
C GLY A 525 4.53 4.96 6.45
N GLY A 526 4.36 4.63 5.17
CA GLY A 526 4.55 3.26 4.65
C GLY A 526 3.59 2.25 5.27
N ARG A 527 2.28 2.50 5.15
CA ARG A 527 1.21 1.57 5.56
C ARG A 527 0.29 1.30 4.39
N THR A 528 -0.07 0.04 4.20
CA THR A 528 -1.06 -0.38 3.21
C THR A 528 -2.39 0.30 3.52
N MET A 529 -3.04 0.85 2.50
CA MET A 529 -4.35 1.48 2.64
C MET A 529 -5.19 1.28 1.38
N ASP A 530 -6.47 1.66 1.49
CA ASP A 530 -7.46 1.67 0.41
C ASP A 530 -7.59 0.31 -0.32
N TYR A 531 -8.08 -0.67 0.42
CA TYR A 531 -8.35 -2.02 -0.05
C TYR A 531 -9.55 -2.06 -1.02
N GLY A 532 -9.31 -1.68 -2.27
CA GLY A 532 -10.27 -1.78 -3.36
C GLY A 532 -10.07 -3.07 -4.18
N PRO A 533 -9.53 -2.98 -5.40
CA PRO A 533 -9.30 -4.13 -6.26
C PRO A 533 -7.93 -4.79 -6.00
N PHE A 534 -7.62 -5.04 -4.73
CA PHE A 534 -6.43 -5.81 -4.36
C PHE A 534 -6.61 -7.30 -4.67
N GLY A 535 -5.52 -8.05 -4.68
CA GLY A 535 -5.57 -9.51 -4.64
C GLY A 535 -4.28 -10.13 -4.12
N PHE A 536 -4.42 -11.32 -3.51
CA PHE A 536 -3.28 -12.19 -3.27
C PHE A 536 -3.04 -13.07 -4.51
N VAL A 537 -1.78 -13.28 -4.85
CA VAL A 537 -1.35 -14.07 -6.01
C VAL A 537 -1.68 -15.54 -5.75
N ASP A 538 -2.51 -16.09 -6.63
CA ASP A 538 -2.73 -17.53 -6.76
C ASP A 538 -1.59 -18.13 -7.60
N GLU A 539 -1.82 -18.40 -8.88
CA GLU A 539 -0.78 -18.74 -9.86
C GLU A 539 0.23 -17.59 -9.99
N TYR A 540 1.51 -17.90 -9.81
CA TYR A 540 2.60 -16.92 -9.85
C TYR A 540 2.70 -16.28 -11.24
N ASN A 541 2.40 -14.99 -11.28
CA ASN A 541 2.54 -14.15 -12.45
C ASN A 541 3.10 -12.79 -12.00
N PRO A 542 4.27 -12.36 -12.51
CA PRO A 542 4.88 -11.09 -12.12
C PRO A 542 4.02 -9.87 -12.51
N LEU A 543 3.11 -10.03 -13.48
CA LEU A 543 2.16 -9.00 -13.92
C LEU A 543 0.76 -9.23 -13.31
N PHE A 544 0.62 -10.06 -12.29
CA PHE A 544 -0.66 -10.29 -11.63
C PHE A 544 -1.23 -8.98 -11.09
N ALA A 545 -2.49 -8.70 -11.43
CA ALA A 545 -3.29 -7.62 -10.87
C ALA A 545 -4.77 -7.96 -11.04
N LYS A 546 -5.59 -7.72 -10.00
CA LYS A 546 -7.03 -7.97 -10.04
C LYS A 546 -7.77 -6.88 -10.82
N TRP A 547 -7.39 -5.62 -10.63
CA TRP A 547 -8.04 -4.52 -11.35
C TRP A 547 -7.69 -4.56 -12.84
N THR A 548 -8.69 -4.43 -13.71
CA THR A 548 -8.48 -4.28 -15.16
C THR A 548 -7.71 -3.00 -15.47
N GLY A 549 -7.93 -1.93 -14.70
CA GLY A 549 -7.28 -0.64 -14.86
C GLY A 549 -5.83 -0.55 -14.39
N SER A 550 -5.30 -1.58 -13.70
CA SER A 550 -3.91 -1.61 -13.23
C SER A 550 -2.88 -1.49 -14.35
N GLY A 551 -3.28 -1.85 -15.58
CA GLY A 551 -2.36 -2.03 -16.70
C GLY A 551 -1.19 -2.95 -16.33
N GLU A 552 -0.04 -2.73 -16.97
CA GLU A 552 1.20 -3.41 -16.58
C GLU A 552 1.85 -2.73 -15.37
N HIS A 553 1.61 -1.43 -15.13
CA HIS A 553 2.39 -0.62 -14.20
C HIS A 553 2.13 -0.95 -12.71
N PHE A 554 0.95 -1.46 -12.35
CA PHE A 554 0.66 -1.95 -10.99
C PHE A 554 0.61 -3.48 -10.87
N GLY A 555 1.22 -4.20 -11.81
CA GLY A 555 1.41 -5.65 -11.70
C GLY A 555 2.23 -6.03 -10.45
N PHE A 556 2.04 -7.24 -9.94
CA PHE A 556 2.61 -7.74 -8.68
C PHE A 556 4.09 -7.37 -8.47
N LEU A 557 4.99 -7.74 -9.39
CA LEU A 557 6.42 -7.42 -9.30
C LEU A 557 6.79 -6.02 -9.83
N ASN A 558 5.83 -5.24 -10.33
CA ASN A 558 6.04 -3.85 -10.73
C ASN A 558 5.74 -2.86 -9.59
N GLN A 559 5.14 -3.32 -8.48
CA GLN A 559 4.85 -2.49 -7.30
C GLN A 559 6.09 -1.76 -6.71
N PRO A 560 7.32 -2.33 -6.69
CA PRO A 560 8.51 -1.60 -6.25
C PRO A 560 8.81 -0.39 -7.13
N GLN A 561 8.70 -0.54 -8.46
CA GLN A 561 8.89 0.56 -9.40
C GLN A 561 7.80 1.61 -9.26
N ALA A 562 6.54 1.19 -9.07
CA ALA A 562 5.43 2.09 -8.80
C ALA A 562 5.65 2.89 -7.50
N GLY A 563 6.09 2.22 -6.43
CA GLY A 563 6.41 2.86 -5.16
C GLY A 563 7.56 3.85 -5.27
N PHE A 564 8.62 3.51 -6.00
CA PHE A 564 9.73 4.42 -6.27
C PHE A 564 9.28 5.66 -7.05
N ALA A 565 8.43 5.48 -8.07
CA ALA A 565 7.85 6.60 -8.82
C ALA A 565 6.94 7.48 -7.96
N ASN A 566 6.17 6.90 -7.03
CA ASN A 566 5.39 7.66 -6.06
C ASN A 566 6.28 8.41 -5.07
N TYR A 567 7.36 7.77 -4.59
CA TYR A 567 8.33 8.40 -3.71
C TYR A 567 9.04 9.58 -4.39
N ALA A 568 9.33 9.48 -5.69
CA ALA A 568 9.86 10.61 -6.45
C ALA A 568 8.91 11.83 -6.43
N ILE A 569 7.58 11.63 -6.50
CA ILE A 569 6.60 12.71 -6.31
C ILE A 569 6.71 13.32 -4.92
N LEU A 570 6.91 12.51 -3.86
CA LEU A 570 7.11 13.04 -2.51
C LEU A 570 8.35 13.93 -2.45
N VAL A 571 9.48 13.47 -3.01
CA VAL A 571 10.72 14.26 -3.11
C VAL A 571 10.46 15.56 -3.86
N GLU A 572 9.91 15.51 -5.07
CA GLU A 572 9.54 16.70 -5.86
C GLU A 572 8.60 17.67 -5.11
N SER A 573 7.77 17.15 -4.21
CA SER A 573 6.80 17.95 -3.47
C SER A 573 7.42 18.68 -2.27
N VAL A 574 8.44 18.09 -1.67
CA VAL A 574 9.15 18.62 -0.47
C VAL A 574 10.34 19.50 -0.87
N MET A 575 11.01 19.19 -1.99
CA MET A 575 12.20 19.91 -2.45
C MET A 575 12.04 21.44 -2.60
N PRO A 576 10.89 22.03 -2.97
CA PRO A 576 10.76 23.49 -3.04
C PRO A 576 11.22 24.21 -1.77
N VAL A 577 10.90 23.66 -0.58
CA VAL A 577 11.30 24.26 0.70
C VAL A 577 12.81 24.13 0.95
N ILE A 578 13.41 23.02 0.53
CA ILE A 578 14.86 22.81 0.63
C ILE A 578 15.59 23.77 -0.33
N TYR A 579 15.12 23.90 -1.57
CA TYR A 579 15.69 24.83 -2.55
C TYR A 579 15.61 26.28 -2.09
N GLU A 580 14.50 26.68 -1.49
CA GLU A 580 14.35 28.05 -0.97
C GLU A 580 15.32 28.34 0.17
N LYS A 581 15.51 27.39 1.11
CA LYS A 581 16.39 27.59 2.28
C LYS A 581 17.88 27.42 1.99
N LEU A 582 18.26 26.48 1.13
CA LEU A 582 19.66 26.12 0.88
C LEU A 582 20.22 26.66 -0.44
N GLY A 583 19.37 27.15 -1.34
CA GLY A 583 19.74 27.52 -2.70
C GLY A 583 19.77 26.33 -3.67
N GLU A 584 19.95 26.64 -4.95
CA GLU A 584 19.85 25.69 -6.06
C GLU A 584 20.94 24.61 -6.00
N GLU A 585 22.22 25.00 -5.85
CA GLU A 585 23.36 24.07 -5.85
C GLU A 585 23.28 23.01 -4.74
N GLU A 586 23.06 23.42 -3.49
CA GLU A 586 22.96 22.48 -2.37
C GLU A 586 21.64 21.70 -2.42
N GLY A 587 20.54 22.30 -2.89
CA GLY A 587 19.28 21.61 -3.11
C GLY A 587 19.38 20.47 -4.14
N GLU A 588 20.05 20.70 -5.27
CA GLU A 588 20.28 19.68 -6.30
C GLU A 588 21.11 18.51 -5.77
N LYS A 589 22.13 18.82 -4.98
CA LYS A 589 22.94 17.82 -4.31
C LYS A 589 22.12 16.97 -3.33
N VAL A 590 21.34 17.61 -2.45
CA VAL A 590 20.44 16.91 -1.51
C VAL A 590 19.44 16.03 -2.26
N GLN A 591 18.81 16.53 -3.33
CA GLN A 591 17.87 15.75 -4.14
C GLN A 591 18.54 14.52 -4.76
N SER A 592 19.75 14.69 -5.31
CA SER A 592 20.51 13.62 -5.95
C SER A 592 20.88 12.52 -4.94
N GLU A 593 21.42 12.90 -3.77
CA GLU A 593 21.77 11.98 -2.69
C GLU A 593 20.55 11.18 -2.19
N ILE A 594 19.40 11.85 -2.03
CA ILE A 594 18.15 11.19 -1.59
C ILE A 594 17.66 10.19 -2.63
N MET A 595 17.68 10.55 -3.91
CA MET A 595 17.19 9.68 -4.98
C MET A 595 18.09 8.47 -5.22
N GLU A 596 19.42 8.64 -5.12
CA GLU A 596 20.39 7.53 -5.20
C GLU A 596 20.17 6.55 -4.04
N LYS A 597 20.10 7.06 -2.81
CA LYS A 597 19.83 6.24 -1.62
C LYS A 597 18.48 5.51 -1.70
N ALA A 598 17.45 6.16 -2.27
CA ALA A 598 16.15 5.55 -2.47
C ALA A 598 16.20 4.40 -3.47
N GLN A 599 16.93 4.56 -4.57
CA GLN A 599 17.08 3.49 -5.56
C GLN A 599 17.75 2.25 -4.93
N GLU A 600 18.82 2.44 -4.16
CA GLU A 600 19.50 1.36 -3.44
C GLU A 600 18.59 0.71 -2.39
N THR A 601 17.87 1.52 -1.63
CA THR A 601 16.99 1.04 -0.54
C THR A 601 15.84 0.19 -1.07
N PHE A 602 15.16 0.63 -2.13
CA PHE A 602 14.10 -0.15 -2.76
C PHE A 602 14.60 -1.48 -3.30
N GLN A 603 15.78 -1.51 -3.94
CA GLN A 603 16.36 -2.76 -4.43
C GLN A 603 16.76 -3.69 -3.28
N ARG A 604 17.45 -3.15 -2.26
CA ARG A 604 17.84 -3.90 -1.06
C ARG A 604 16.64 -4.57 -0.40
N LYS A 605 15.54 -3.83 -0.20
CA LYS A 605 14.30 -4.38 0.38
C LYS A 605 13.68 -5.50 -0.45
N MET A 606 13.84 -5.46 -1.77
CA MET A 606 13.40 -6.55 -2.65
C MET A 606 14.28 -7.80 -2.53
N ASP A 607 15.60 -7.63 -2.42
CA ASP A 607 16.52 -8.74 -2.23
C ASP A 607 16.30 -9.43 -0.88
N GLU A 608 16.10 -8.64 0.19
CA GLU A 608 15.78 -9.13 1.55
C GLU A 608 14.58 -10.09 1.55
N VAL A 609 13.54 -9.81 0.76
CA VAL A 609 12.34 -10.65 0.69
C VAL A 609 12.68 -12.06 0.25
N PHE A 610 13.37 -12.22 -0.87
CA PHE A 610 13.59 -13.56 -1.43
C PHE A 610 14.67 -14.33 -0.69
N ARG A 611 15.66 -13.64 -0.11
CA ARG A 611 16.63 -14.23 0.84
C ARG A 611 15.91 -14.90 2.02
N LEU A 612 15.03 -14.16 2.69
CA LEU A 612 14.27 -14.67 3.83
C LEU A 612 13.35 -15.84 3.45
N LYS A 613 12.67 -15.76 2.31
CA LYS A 613 11.77 -16.83 1.85
C LYS A 613 12.49 -18.12 1.51
N LEU A 614 13.75 -18.03 1.07
CA LEU A 614 14.65 -19.15 0.81
C LEU A 614 15.38 -19.66 2.06
N GLY A 615 15.23 -19.00 3.21
CA GLY A 615 15.83 -19.41 4.48
C GLY A 615 17.21 -18.81 4.79
N PHE A 616 17.67 -17.87 3.98
CA PHE A 616 18.92 -17.13 4.18
C PHE A 616 18.70 -15.89 5.07
N ASP A 617 19.80 -15.32 5.57
CA ASP A 617 19.79 -14.02 6.21
C ASP A 617 19.60 -12.88 5.20
N THR A 618 19.11 -11.74 5.68
CA THR A 618 18.74 -10.59 4.85
C THR A 618 19.90 -10.00 4.05
N ASP A 619 21.12 -10.12 4.55
CA ASP A 619 22.35 -9.60 3.95
C ASP A 619 23.15 -10.65 3.16
N ASP A 620 22.66 -11.88 3.07
CA ASP A 620 23.34 -12.95 2.35
C ASP A 620 23.03 -12.93 0.84
N ALA A 621 23.88 -12.24 0.10
CA ALA A 621 23.81 -12.14 -1.35
C ALA A 621 24.07 -13.47 -2.09
N ALA A 622 24.52 -14.54 -1.41
CA ALA A 622 24.67 -15.85 -2.04
C ALA A 622 23.31 -16.45 -2.46
N ALA A 623 22.21 -15.98 -1.87
CA ALA A 623 20.87 -16.38 -2.26
C ALA A 623 20.40 -15.76 -3.60
N ASP A 624 21.00 -14.65 -4.06
CA ASP A 624 20.51 -13.92 -5.25
C ASP A 624 20.43 -14.85 -6.49
N PRO A 625 21.48 -15.64 -6.84
CA PRO A 625 21.41 -16.57 -7.97
C PRO A 625 20.41 -17.73 -7.77
N VAL A 626 20.16 -18.11 -6.51
CA VAL A 626 19.16 -19.14 -6.16
C VAL A 626 17.76 -18.64 -6.47
N TRP A 627 17.46 -17.39 -6.11
CA TRP A 627 16.22 -16.72 -6.45
C TRP A 627 16.07 -16.52 -7.97
N GLU A 628 17.08 -15.97 -8.64
CA GLU A 628 17.04 -15.71 -10.09
C GLU A 628 16.76 -16.99 -10.91
N THR A 629 17.18 -18.14 -10.40
CA THR A 629 16.93 -19.44 -11.03
C THR A 629 15.52 -19.95 -10.74
N VAL A 630 15.06 -19.90 -9.48
CA VAL A 630 13.72 -20.42 -9.13
C VAL A 630 12.60 -19.56 -9.70
N GLU A 631 12.77 -18.25 -9.80
CA GLU A 631 11.75 -17.33 -10.30
C GLU A 631 11.26 -17.73 -11.70
N LYS A 632 12.21 -18.12 -12.57
CA LYS A 632 11.91 -18.63 -13.92
C LYS A 632 11.11 -19.93 -13.86
N LEU A 633 11.51 -20.85 -12.98
CA LEU A 633 10.80 -22.12 -12.79
C LEU A 633 9.39 -21.89 -12.26
N LEU A 634 9.17 -20.98 -11.30
CA LEU A 634 7.84 -20.64 -10.78
C LEU A 634 6.92 -20.16 -11.91
N ARG A 635 7.43 -19.28 -12.77
CA ARG A 635 6.69 -18.71 -13.90
C ARG A 635 6.33 -19.77 -14.94
N GLU A 636 7.27 -20.65 -15.26
CA GLU A 636 7.10 -21.66 -16.31
C GLU A 636 6.25 -22.86 -15.86
N SER A 637 6.30 -23.22 -14.58
CA SER A 637 5.60 -24.37 -14.01
C SER A 637 4.20 -24.05 -13.48
N ARG A 638 3.73 -22.80 -13.63
CA ARG A 638 2.42 -22.34 -13.12
C ARG A 638 2.27 -22.68 -11.63
N ALA A 639 3.28 -22.35 -10.83
CA ALA A 639 3.26 -22.60 -9.40
C ALA A 639 2.35 -21.60 -8.68
N ASP A 640 1.59 -22.06 -7.69
CA ASP A 640 0.90 -21.23 -6.71
C ASP A 640 1.93 -20.57 -5.79
N TYR A 641 1.86 -19.24 -5.69
CA TYR A 641 2.90 -18.47 -4.99
C TYR A 641 3.00 -18.86 -3.52
N THR A 642 1.89 -18.82 -2.78
CA THR A 642 1.89 -19.04 -1.33
C THR A 642 2.24 -20.50 -1.00
N MET A 643 1.61 -21.45 -1.71
CA MET A 643 1.80 -22.87 -1.45
C MET A 643 3.22 -23.33 -1.77
N PHE A 644 3.85 -22.83 -2.83
CA PHE A 644 5.24 -23.19 -3.17
C PHE A 644 6.18 -22.87 -1.99
N TRP A 645 6.10 -21.66 -1.45
CA TRP A 645 6.97 -21.24 -0.35
C TRP A 645 6.68 -22.00 0.94
N ARG A 646 5.42 -22.34 1.22
CA ARG A 646 5.07 -23.16 2.38
C ARG A 646 5.59 -24.59 2.23
N ARG A 647 5.42 -25.21 1.06
CA ARG A 647 5.97 -26.54 0.76
C ARG A 647 7.50 -26.57 0.82
N LEU A 648 8.18 -25.52 0.35
CA LEU A 648 9.63 -25.42 0.50
C LEU A 648 10.06 -25.35 1.97
N THR A 649 9.24 -24.72 2.82
CA THR A 649 9.45 -24.70 4.29
C THR A 649 9.27 -26.09 4.91
N GLU A 650 8.30 -26.88 4.43
CA GLU A 650 8.14 -28.29 4.82
C GLU A 650 9.34 -29.12 4.41
N VAL A 651 9.88 -28.91 3.19
CA VAL A 651 11.13 -29.56 2.76
C VAL A 651 12.29 -29.24 3.69
N ALA A 652 12.46 -27.97 4.08
CA ALA A 652 13.49 -27.59 5.04
C ALA A 652 13.27 -28.24 6.43
N SER A 653 12.01 -28.45 6.84
CA SER A 653 11.64 -29.03 8.14
C SER A 653 11.87 -30.55 8.19
N GLU A 654 11.47 -31.27 7.15
CA GLU A 654 11.60 -32.74 7.05
C GLU A 654 13.03 -33.17 6.71
N PHE A 655 13.77 -32.32 6.00
CA PHE A 655 15.18 -32.51 5.70
C PHE A 655 16.02 -31.40 6.34
N PRO A 656 16.14 -31.37 7.68
CA PRO A 656 16.89 -30.32 8.34
C PRO A 656 18.37 -30.38 7.93
N THR A 657 18.98 -31.58 7.91
CA THR A 657 20.40 -31.77 7.60
C THR A 657 20.79 -31.30 6.19
N LEU A 658 21.51 -30.17 6.09
CA LEU A 658 21.93 -29.54 4.82
C LEU A 658 22.81 -30.44 3.93
N SER A 659 23.49 -31.44 4.50
CA SER A 659 24.29 -32.41 3.76
C SER A 659 23.50 -33.61 3.20
N SER A 660 22.18 -33.67 3.40
CA SER A 660 21.35 -34.73 2.82
C SER A 660 21.32 -34.62 1.29
N GLU A 661 21.61 -35.73 0.61
CA GLU A 661 21.56 -35.83 -0.86
C GLU A 661 20.23 -36.43 -1.36
N ALA A 662 19.21 -36.53 -0.49
CA ALA A 662 17.87 -37.04 -0.80
C ALA A 662 17.04 -36.05 -1.65
N TYR A 663 17.64 -35.46 -2.69
CA TYR A 663 17.02 -34.41 -3.50
C TYR A 663 15.77 -34.88 -4.24
N GLY A 664 15.66 -36.17 -4.55
CA GLY A 664 14.46 -36.78 -5.12
C GLY A 664 13.27 -36.70 -4.15
N ASP A 665 13.47 -37.14 -2.90
CA ASP A 665 12.44 -37.12 -1.86
C ASP A 665 12.04 -35.67 -1.50
N MET A 666 13.01 -34.75 -1.47
CA MET A 666 12.75 -33.32 -1.31
C MET A 666 11.85 -32.77 -2.44
N LEU A 667 12.11 -33.17 -3.68
CA LEU A 667 11.29 -32.76 -4.82
C LEU A 667 9.89 -33.35 -4.75
N ASP A 668 9.75 -34.61 -4.34
CA ASP A 668 8.45 -35.26 -4.18
C ASP A 668 7.61 -34.58 -3.09
N LEU A 669 8.24 -34.22 -1.96
CA LEU A 669 7.60 -33.43 -0.91
C LEU A 669 7.18 -32.03 -1.40
N LEU A 670 8.05 -31.34 -2.15
CA LEU A 670 7.74 -30.03 -2.75
C LEU A 670 6.55 -30.12 -3.72
N CYS A 671 6.48 -31.17 -4.54
CA CYS A 671 5.41 -31.37 -5.51
C CYS A 671 4.06 -31.68 -4.85
N GLY A 672 4.07 -32.34 -3.68
CA GLY A 672 2.85 -32.86 -3.07
C GLY A 672 2.11 -33.84 -4.00
N SER A 673 0.85 -34.12 -3.68
CA SER A 673 0.01 -34.98 -4.53
C SER A 673 -1.46 -34.58 -4.44
N ASP A 674 -2.03 -34.23 -5.60
CA ASP A 674 -3.46 -33.97 -5.72
C ASP A 674 -4.30 -35.27 -5.60
N GLU A 675 -3.67 -36.45 -5.73
CA GLU A 675 -4.33 -37.74 -5.48
C GLU A 675 -4.60 -37.95 -3.99
N VAL A 676 -3.72 -37.46 -3.12
CA VAL A 676 -3.87 -37.54 -1.66
C VAL A 676 -4.92 -36.53 -1.19
N ARG A 677 -4.83 -35.29 -1.70
CA ARG A 677 -5.79 -34.23 -1.39
C ARG A 677 -5.86 -33.25 -2.55
N GLU A 678 -7.04 -33.12 -3.12
CA GLU A 678 -7.30 -32.24 -4.27
C GLU A 678 -6.84 -30.79 -3.99
N GLY A 679 -6.00 -30.26 -4.91
CA GLY A 679 -5.50 -28.89 -4.84
C GLY A 679 -4.41 -28.69 -3.78
N SER A 680 -3.79 -29.76 -3.26
CA SER A 680 -2.71 -29.70 -2.27
C SER A 680 -1.31 -29.64 -2.90
N SER A 681 -1.19 -29.90 -4.20
CA SER A 681 0.03 -29.60 -4.95
C SER A 681 0.15 -28.09 -5.17
N PRO A 682 1.35 -27.48 -5.10
CA PRO A 682 1.52 -26.09 -5.49
C PRO A 682 1.51 -25.89 -7.02
N PHE A 683 1.57 -26.93 -7.85
CA PHE A 683 1.70 -26.77 -9.30
C PHE A 683 0.37 -27.02 -10.03
N HIS A 684 -0.18 -25.99 -10.70
CA HIS A 684 -1.46 -26.10 -11.41
C HIS A 684 -1.48 -27.18 -12.50
N GLU A 685 -0.30 -27.59 -12.97
CA GLU A 685 -0.09 -28.76 -13.82
C GLU A 685 1.01 -29.65 -13.22
N PRO A 686 0.89 -30.98 -13.28
CA PRO A 686 1.97 -31.88 -12.86
C PRO A 686 3.26 -31.57 -13.62
N LEU A 687 4.39 -31.56 -12.90
CA LEU A 687 5.70 -31.33 -13.51
C LEU A 687 6.08 -32.51 -14.42
N ASP A 688 6.41 -32.21 -15.68
CA ASP A 688 6.99 -33.19 -16.60
C ASP A 688 8.43 -33.57 -16.22
N ALA A 689 9.01 -34.53 -16.95
CA ALA A 689 10.37 -35.00 -16.69
C ALA A 689 11.44 -33.90 -16.84
N GLU A 690 11.23 -32.92 -17.73
CA GLU A 690 12.17 -31.82 -17.94
C GLU A 690 12.15 -30.86 -16.73
N TYR A 691 10.96 -30.41 -16.33
CA TYR A 691 10.82 -29.51 -15.18
C TYR A 691 11.22 -30.18 -13.87
N ARG A 692 10.92 -31.47 -13.68
CA ARG A 692 11.43 -32.23 -12.53
C ARG A 692 12.96 -32.24 -12.48
N SER A 693 13.62 -32.43 -13.63
CA SER A 693 15.09 -32.36 -13.70
C SER A 693 15.63 -30.96 -13.35
N LYS A 694 14.96 -29.90 -13.83
CA LYS A 694 15.34 -28.50 -13.52
C LYS A 694 15.18 -28.19 -12.03
N PHE A 695 14.05 -28.57 -11.42
CA PHE A 695 13.82 -28.37 -9.99
C PHE A 695 14.78 -29.19 -9.12
N LEU A 696 15.12 -30.43 -9.50
CA LEU A 696 16.08 -31.24 -8.76
C LEU A 696 17.47 -30.58 -8.71
N LYS A 697 17.95 -30.07 -9.86
CA LYS A 697 19.19 -29.28 -9.93
C LYS A 697 19.11 -28.01 -9.09
N TRP A 698 17.95 -27.34 -9.10
CA TRP A 698 17.74 -26.15 -8.31
C TRP A 698 17.73 -26.42 -6.80
N ILE A 699 17.06 -27.49 -6.34
CA ILE A 699 17.07 -27.90 -4.92
C ILE A 699 18.51 -28.19 -4.48
N GLN A 700 19.28 -28.91 -5.30
CA GLN A 700 20.70 -29.16 -5.02
C GLN A 700 21.46 -27.84 -4.83
N MET A 701 21.32 -26.90 -5.77
CA MET A 701 21.95 -25.58 -5.69
C MET A 701 21.53 -24.84 -4.40
N TRP A 702 20.22 -24.79 -4.10
CA TRP A 702 19.70 -24.14 -2.90
C TRP A 702 20.31 -24.70 -1.62
N ARG A 703 20.38 -26.03 -1.50
CA ARG A 703 20.92 -26.72 -0.31
C ARG A 703 22.43 -26.52 -0.18
N GLU A 704 23.18 -26.62 -1.28
CA GLU A 704 24.62 -26.37 -1.30
C GLU A 704 24.94 -24.93 -0.93
N THR A 705 24.18 -23.96 -1.44
CA THR A 705 24.36 -22.55 -1.08
C THR A 705 24.06 -22.31 0.39
N LEU A 706 22.93 -22.81 0.93
CA LEU A 706 22.62 -22.70 2.36
C LEU A 706 23.76 -23.28 3.23
N LYS A 707 24.30 -24.44 2.84
CA LYS A 707 25.41 -25.09 3.56
C LYS A 707 26.68 -24.25 3.58
N LEU A 708 26.96 -23.50 2.53
CA LEU A 708 28.14 -22.62 2.45
C LEU A 708 27.93 -21.30 3.21
N SER A 709 26.70 -20.83 3.24
CA SER A 709 26.27 -19.60 3.92
C SER A 709 26.16 -19.75 5.44
N ASP A 710 25.83 -20.95 5.92
CA ASP A 710 25.66 -21.21 7.35
C ASP A 710 26.99 -21.10 8.09
N SER A 711 27.20 -19.93 8.70
CA SER A 711 28.38 -19.59 9.52
C SER A 711 28.30 -20.21 10.91
N SER A 712 27.14 -20.77 11.26
CA SER A 712 26.82 -21.34 12.56
C SER A 712 27.43 -22.74 12.65
N SER A 713 28.47 -22.89 13.47
CA SER A 713 29.04 -24.22 13.78
C SER A 713 28.11 -25.07 14.68
N SER A 714 26.91 -24.57 14.99
CA SER A 714 25.85 -25.32 15.67
C SER A 714 25.08 -26.13 14.64
N GLY A 715 25.29 -27.44 14.61
CA GLY A 715 24.51 -28.38 13.81
C GLY A 715 23.02 -28.49 14.19
N ASP A 716 22.41 -27.41 14.70
CA ASP A 716 20.97 -27.31 14.91
C ASP A 716 20.30 -26.89 13.59
N ASN A 717 20.17 -27.89 12.73
CA ASN A 717 19.70 -27.75 11.36
C ASN A 717 18.22 -27.29 11.23
N ASN A 718 17.51 -27.07 12.34
CA ASN A 718 16.11 -26.61 12.34
C ASN A 718 15.98 -25.09 12.16
N GLU A 719 17.07 -24.31 12.28
CA GLU A 719 17.03 -22.86 12.19
C GLU A 719 16.56 -22.33 10.82
N VAL A 720 16.98 -22.98 9.72
CA VAL A 720 16.54 -22.62 8.36
C VAL A 720 15.02 -22.76 8.23
N ALA A 721 14.48 -23.88 8.70
CA ALA A 721 13.05 -24.15 8.66
C ALA A 721 12.27 -23.13 9.51
N GLU A 722 12.75 -22.78 10.71
CA GLU A 722 12.12 -21.74 11.54
C GLU A 722 12.16 -20.35 10.89
N ARG A 723 13.29 -19.97 10.27
CA ARG A 723 13.42 -18.70 9.53
C ARG A 723 12.44 -18.63 8.37
N MET A 724 12.32 -19.72 7.62
CA MET A 724 11.36 -19.83 6.52
C MET A 724 9.92 -19.82 7.03
N ARG A 725 9.59 -20.53 8.11
CA ARG A 725 8.24 -20.59 8.69
C ARG A 725 7.72 -19.23 9.11
N LYS A 726 8.59 -18.35 9.64
CA LYS A 726 8.25 -16.96 9.99
C LYS A 726 8.01 -16.05 8.78
N ASN A 727 8.45 -16.43 7.59
CA ASN A 727 8.39 -15.60 6.38
C ASN A 727 7.48 -16.15 5.28
N ASN A 728 7.12 -17.44 5.36
CA ASN A 728 6.29 -18.14 4.39
C ASN A 728 4.95 -18.53 5.04
N PRO A 729 3.91 -17.68 4.91
CA PRO A 729 2.61 -17.97 5.50
C PRO A 729 1.97 -19.21 4.85
N LYS A 730 1.19 -19.95 5.64
CA LYS A 730 0.36 -21.05 5.13
C LYS A 730 -0.94 -20.52 4.53
N TYR A 731 -1.51 -19.49 5.15
CA TYR A 731 -2.79 -18.89 4.76
C TYR A 731 -2.64 -17.43 4.33
N VAL A 732 -3.29 -17.09 3.22
CA VAL A 732 -3.49 -15.72 2.74
C VAL A 732 -4.95 -15.55 2.34
N LEU A 733 -5.44 -14.31 2.36
CA LEU A 733 -6.84 -14.00 2.11
C LEU A 733 -7.16 -14.02 0.61
N ARG A 734 -7.29 -15.21 0.04
CA ARG A 734 -7.53 -15.40 -1.40
C ARG A 734 -8.91 -14.88 -1.80
N GLU A 735 -9.01 -14.41 -3.04
CA GLU A 735 -10.24 -13.77 -3.53
C GLU A 735 -11.46 -14.71 -3.49
N TRP A 736 -11.27 -15.98 -3.88
CA TRP A 736 -12.36 -16.96 -3.89
C TRP A 736 -12.91 -17.25 -2.48
N MET A 737 -12.07 -17.13 -1.45
CA MET A 737 -12.49 -17.25 -0.05
C MET A 737 -13.37 -16.07 0.35
N LEU A 738 -12.95 -14.85 -0.01
CA LEU A 738 -13.73 -13.64 0.21
C LEU A 738 -15.08 -13.69 -0.51
N VAL A 739 -15.09 -14.14 -1.76
CA VAL A 739 -16.31 -14.26 -2.58
C VAL A 739 -17.35 -15.15 -1.92
N ASP A 740 -16.94 -16.33 -1.44
CA ASP A 740 -17.85 -17.21 -0.70
C ASP A 740 -18.35 -16.54 0.59
N ALA A 741 -17.44 -15.94 1.37
CA ALA A 741 -17.75 -15.36 2.66
C ALA A 741 -18.72 -14.15 2.56
N TYR A 742 -18.44 -13.16 1.71
CA TYR A 742 -19.34 -12.01 1.57
C TYR A 742 -20.65 -12.38 0.88
N SER A 743 -20.67 -13.42 0.02
CA SER A 743 -21.91 -13.87 -0.63
C SER A 743 -22.86 -14.50 0.37
N LYS A 744 -22.34 -15.24 1.35
CA LYS A 744 -23.11 -15.77 2.48
C LYS A 744 -23.52 -14.67 3.47
N ALA A 745 -22.61 -13.75 3.80
CA ALA A 745 -22.91 -12.63 4.69
C ALA A 745 -24.02 -11.73 4.13
N SER A 746 -24.08 -11.53 2.80
CA SER A 746 -25.16 -10.79 2.15
C SER A 746 -26.55 -11.43 2.30
N LYS A 747 -26.61 -12.70 2.71
CA LYS A 747 -27.83 -13.47 2.99
C LYS A 747 -28.04 -13.66 4.50
N GLY A 748 -27.24 -13.01 5.34
CA GLY A 748 -27.31 -13.10 6.81
C GLY A 748 -26.48 -14.23 7.44
N ASP A 749 -25.70 -14.98 6.66
CA ASP A 749 -24.79 -16.01 7.19
C ASP A 749 -23.37 -15.44 7.35
N GLU A 750 -23.05 -15.05 8.58
CA GLU A 750 -21.79 -14.39 8.94
C GLU A 750 -20.71 -15.37 9.45
N TYR A 751 -21.00 -16.69 9.46
CA TYR A 751 -20.05 -17.69 9.97
C TYR A 751 -18.73 -17.67 9.20
N MET A 752 -18.81 -17.62 7.86
CA MET A 752 -17.61 -17.66 7.01
C MET A 752 -16.73 -16.42 7.13
N ILE A 753 -17.29 -15.24 7.39
CA ILE A 753 -16.47 -14.03 7.58
C ILE A 753 -15.76 -14.04 8.94
N ALA A 754 -16.39 -14.58 9.98
CA ALA A 754 -15.78 -14.78 11.29
C ALA A 754 -14.66 -15.84 11.24
N GLU A 755 -14.92 -16.97 10.55
CA GLU A 755 -13.91 -18.02 10.36
C GLU A 755 -12.70 -17.53 9.55
N LEU A 756 -12.91 -16.70 8.53
CA LEU A 756 -11.80 -16.06 7.82
C LEU A 756 -11.03 -15.07 8.69
N LEU A 757 -11.70 -14.30 9.56
CA LEU A 757 -11.02 -13.41 10.50
C LEU A 757 -10.10 -14.21 11.44
N GLU A 758 -10.60 -15.29 12.02
CA GLU A 758 -9.80 -16.19 12.87
C GLU A 758 -8.60 -16.78 12.11
N LEU A 759 -8.82 -17.24 10.87
CA LEU A 759 -7.77 -17.81 10.03
C LEU A 759 -6.64 -16.81 9.77
N VAL A 760 -6.99 -15.56 9.43
CA VAL A 760 -5.98 -14.55 9.08
C VAL A 760 -5.27 -13.95 10.28
N GLN A 761 -5.75 -14.18 11.51
CA GLN A 761 -5.05 -13.79 12.73
C GLN A 761 -3.79 -14.63 12.99
N ARG A 762 -3.72 -15.85 12.44
CA ARG A 762 -2.60 -16.78 12.60
C ARG A 762 -2.15 -17.36 11.24
N PRO A 763 -1.71 -16.52 10.29
CA PRO A 763 -1.50 -16.95 8.91
C PRO A 763 -0.29 -17.89 8.72
N TYR A 764 0.59 -17.99 9.72
CA TYR A 764 1.80 -18.83 9.71
C TYR A 764 1.61 -20.18 10.41
N ASP A 765 0.56 -20.32 11.22
CA ASP A 765 0.24 -21.53 11.96
C ASP A 765 -0.29 -22.62 11.01
N GLU A 766 -0.29 -23.87 11.48
CA GLU A 766 -0.84 -24.98 10.69
C GLU A 766 -2.36 -24.90 10.52
N GLY A 767 -3.06 -24.23 11.44
CA GLY A 767 -4.52 -24.17 11.53
C GLY A 767 -5.14 -25.45 12.08
N THR A 768 -6.47 -25.50 12.10
CA THR A 768 -7.24 -26.72 12.39
C THR A 768 -7.32 -27.64 11.16
N GLU A 769 -7.67 -28.91 11.35
CA GLU A 769 -7.85 -29.86 10.24
C GLU A 769 -8.94 -29.39 9.26
N GLU A 770 -10.02 -28.79 9.77
CA GLU A 770 -11.10 -28.21 8.97
C GLU A 770 -10.61 -27.00 8.15
N GLN A 771 -9.83 -26.10 8.76
CA GLN A 771 -9.26 -24.95 8.07
C GLN A 771 -8.26 -25.39 7.00
N GLU A 772 -7.41 -26.37 7.29
CA GLU A 772 -6.45 -26.90 6.32
C GLU A 772 -7.16 -27.53 5.12
N LYS A 773 -8.14 -28.40 5.38
CA LYS A 773 -8.93 -29.05 4.33
C LYS A 773 -9.65 -28.03 3.44
N ARG A 774 -10.14 -26.94 4.02
CA ARG A 774 -10.93 -25.93 3.32
C ARG A 774 -10.07 -24.89 2.60
N TYR A 775 -9.05 -24.36 3.27
CA TYR A 775 -8.36 -23.15 2.85
C TYR A 775 -6.92 -23.37 2.40
N TYR A 776 -6.23 -24.40 2.87
CA TYR A 776 -4.86 -24.72 2.40
C TYR A 776 -4.92 -25.55 1.11
N ARG A 777 -5.48 -24.96 0.06
CA ARG A 777 -5.57 -25.53 -1.29
C ARG A 777 -5.49 -24.42 -2.33
N ARG A 778 -5.14 -24.80 -3.57
CA ARG A 778 -5.24 -23.90 -4.73
C ARG A 778 -6.68 -23.42 -4.92
N ALA A 779 -6.82 -22.24 -5.51
CA ALA A 779 -8.11 -21.74 -5.95
C ALA A 779 -8.78 -22.74 -6.92
N PRO A 780 -10.09 -22.99 -6.80
CA PRO A 780 -10.82 -23.77 -7.80
C PRO A 780 -10.69 -23.17 -9.20
N ASP A 781 -10.64 -24.00 -10.25
CA ASP A 781 -10.42 -23.53 -11.62
C ASP A 781 -11.51 -22.56 -12.11
N GLU A 782 -12.76 -22.73 -11.66
CA GLU A 782 -13.84 -21.80 -11.99
C GLU A 782 -13.60 -20.40 -11.42
N ALA A 783 -13.00 -20.32 -10.23
CA ALA A 783 -12.68 -19.06 -9.58
C ALA A 783 -11.58 -18.28 -10.32
N LEU A 784 -10.68 -18.97 -11.01
CA LEU A 784 -9.61 -18.37 -11.83
C LEU A 784 -10.12 -17.76 -13.14
N GLN A 785 -11.37 -18.01 -13.51
CA GLN A 785 -11.98 -17.54 -14.76
C GLN A 785 -13.17 -16.59 -14.56
N ALA A 786 -13.85 -16.64 -13.41
CA ALA A 786 -15.05 -15.87 -13.16
C ALA A 786 -14.79 -14.37 -12.91
N GLY A 787 -15.54 -13.49 -13.56
CA GLY A 787 -15.55 -12.05 -13.26
C GLY A 787 -15.96 -11.80 -11.79
N GLY A 788 -15.35 -10.79 -11.16
CA GLY A 788 -15.53 -10.51 -9.74
C GLY A 788 -14.76 -11.44 -8.79
N THR A 789 -14.15 -12.50 -9.31
CA THR A 789 -13.20 -13.37 -8.56
C THR A 789 -11.81 -13.37 -9.20
N ALA A 790 -11.72 -13.63 -10.50
CA ALA A 790 -10.46 -13.62 -11.23
C ALA A 790 -9.93 -12.20 -11.48
N TYR A 791 -10.84 -11.25 -11.73
CA TYR A 791 -10.55 -9.84 -12.02
C TYR A 791 -11.71 -8.92 -11.58
N MET A 792 -11.44 -7.63 -11.44
CA MET A 792 -12.38 -6.58 -11.03
C MET A 792 -12.25 -5.34 -11.90
N SER A 793 -13.34 -4.57 -12.05
CA SER A 793 -13.38 -3.31 -12.79
C SER A 793 -12.94 -2.11 -11.98
#